data_AF-A0A974VR96-F1
#
_entry.id   AF-A0A974VR96-F1
#
_cell.length_a   1.000
_cell.length_b   1.000
_cell.length_c   1.000
_cell.angle_alpha   90.00
_cell.angle_beta   90.00
_cell.angle_gamma   90.00
#
_symmetry.space_group_name_H-M   'P 1'
#
loop_
_entity.id
_entity.type
_entity.pdbx_description
1 polymer ?
#
loop_
_entity_poly.entity_id
_entity_poly.type
_entity_poly.pdbx_seq_one_letter_code
_entity_poly.pdbx_strand_id
1 'polypeptide(L)'
;MKRAKLSAHTVNGRQDSAQPAGRFRQVALAAALASIMAGPAQAAFVTTGNVISATGITDPANWVPSTIGFVGNTADGRLTIDAGSAGKGELRIGRTTGVTGTLTVDGAGSTYTTGNITAGGDQGSGASGNGGTGIVNLTHGGSVITNVATFGGYPNSTGILNVTTGGHFVGTVVLGGNSGNTSTSATGIATVDGVGSSITGTTATTVGNSGTGLLKITHGGSIANTGGTIGAIAGSTGLVSVDGTGSSWTTTAASTSALNVGFRGNGTLQITSSGSVASYIGRMGRFAGSSGHVMLDGPGSSWSVGAGGLFIGGGSPTATGITSNSLITVTDGAALSVQADAQLAVSAGSEGTTLVNGAGSAWTSTGVLRIGSAGTGRASVTDGGTVAANSITVNGSSLLTVDLGTGSAVTATGGEGLANDGTIRLVAGAGTANGSYAPISAATWTGAGTVQALGGVYDPTTHTVGVSTAAAGTAGVEKTIDLSTTQRLLITDTASGQAVGASFQAASAPTDLGLTASLMGGSQLNSLQGLLDPDKAILSAWNFSATGYAQGDPTYLSLEVGPGQRFLDLAVWHFNGATWDKYANTDLAYENGFASFAVTGFSGYAVSGVAPVPVPAAAWLFGSALAGLAGFTRRKGGPVSM
;
A
#
# COMPACT_ATOMS: atom_id res chain seq x y z
N MET A 1 -45.74 12.09 43.33
CA MET A 1 -45.79 13.58 43.27
C MET A 1 -45.25 14.15 44.58
N LYS A 2 -44.40 15.21 44.53
CA LYS A 2 -44.04 16.13 45.66
C LYS A 2 -43.36 15.44 46.89
N ARG A 3 -42.54 16.08 47.74
CA ARG A 3 -41.65 17.28 47.74
C ARG A 3 -40.60 16.98 48.85
N ALA A 4 -39.30 17.30 48.75
CA ALA A 4 -38.66 18.62 48.93
C ALA A 4 -38.88 19.23 50.35
N LYS A 5 -37.97 19.96 51.02
CA LYS A 5 -36.70 20.61 50.61
C LYS A 5 -35.91 21.15 51.86
N LEU A 6 -34.82 21.93 51.62
CA LEU A 6 -33.97 22.74 52.54
C LEU A 6 -32.88 21.94 53.34
N SER A 7 -31.62 22.37 53.56
CA SER A 7 -30.89 23.68 53.59
C SER A 7 -30.87 24.38 54.97
N ALA A 8 -29.81 25.05 55.45
CA ALA A 8 -28.39 25.21 55.02
C ALA A 8 -27.55 25.94 56.14
N HIS A 9 -26.29 26.33 55.84
CA HIS A 9 -25.53 27.46 56.44
C HIS A 9 -24.92 27.29 57.87
N THR A 10 -23.86 27.98 58.37
CA THR A 10 -22.79 28.83 57.76
C THR A 10 -21.65 29.24 58.75
N VAL A 11 -20.38 28.90 58.44
CA VAL A 11 -19.14 29.77 58.39
C VAL A 11 -18.38 30.37 59.64
N ASN A 12 -17.03 30.27 59.56
CA ASN A 12 -15.89 31.12 60.10
C ASN A 12 -15.30 31.07 61.53
N GLY A 13 -13.96 31.26 61.60
CA GLY A 13 -13.08 31.61 62.75
C GLY A 13 -11.84 30.69 62.87
N ARG A 14 -10.58 31.04 62.55
CA ARG A 14 -9.60 31.98 63.18
C ARG A 14 -9.47 31.81 64.70
N GLN A 15 -8.29 31.78 65.34
CA GLN A 15 -6.85 31.76 64.97
C GLN A 15 -6.09 31.25 66.24
N ASP A 16 -4.80 30.86 66.33
CA ASP A 16 -3.57 30.87 65.50
C ASP A 16 -2.65 29.73 66.05
N SER A 17 -1.40 29.40 65.67
CA SER A 17 -0.37 29.85 64.68
C SER A 17 0.47 28.58 64.29
N ALA A 18 1.81 28.46 64.05
CA ALA A 18 3.03 29.27 64.12
C ALA A 18 4.16 28.68 63.22
N GLN A 19 5.36 29.27 63.23
CA GLN A 19 6.59 28.84 62.50
C GLN A 19 7.86 29.41 63.20
N PRO A 20 9.16 29.13 62.83
CA PRO A 20 9.72 28.77 61.50
C PRO A 20 10.78 27.61 61.59
N ALA A 21 11.75 27.34 60.68
CA ALA A 21 12.22 27.96 59.42
C ALA A 21 12.83 26.88 58.47
N GLY A 22 12.82 27.09 57.14
CA GLY A 22 13.37 26.07 56.19
C GLY A 22 13.84 26.51 54.78
N ARG A 23 13.80 27.81 54.44
CA ARG A 23 14.39 28.42 53.21
C ARG A 23 14.15 27.71 51.85
N PHE A 24 13.02 28.00 51.21
CA PHE A 24 13.01 28.19 49.75
C PHE A 24 13.45 29.63 49.39
N ARG A 25 14.04 29.83 48.21
CA ARG A 25 14.10 31.14 47.53
C ARG A 25 13.97 30.97 46.02
N GLN A 26 12.95 31.62 45.45
CA GLN A 26 12.95 32.02 44.04
C GLN A 26 13.73 33.34 43.90
N VAL A 27 14.39 33.53 42.76
CA VAL A 27 14.69 34.86 42.19
C VAL A 27 14.50 34.74 40.69
N ALA A 28 13.68 35.62 40.11
CA ALA A 28 13.66 35.86 38.67
C ALA A 28 14.54 37.07 38.33
N LEU A 29 15.27 37.03 37.23
CA LEU A 29 15.93 38.22 36.68
C LEU A 29 15.98 38.15 35.14
N ALA A 30 16.22 39.31 34.52
CA ALA A 30 15.93 39.59 33.13
C ALA A 30 17.03 39.20 32.13
N ALA A 31 16.76 39.45 30.85
CA ALA A 31 17.60 39.07 29.72
C ALA A 31 18.64 40.12 29.29
N ALA A 32 19.46 39.70 28.30
CA ALA A 32 20.22 40.48 27.32
C ALA A 32 21.71 40.81 27.58
N LEU A 33 22.43 40.83 26.44
CA LEU A 33 23.78 41.38 26.19
C LEU A 33 25.02 40.62 26.71
N ALA A 34 25.42 39.63 25.89
CA ALA A 34 26.77 39.39 25.32
C ALA A 34 27.96 40.18 25.94
N SER A 35 29.15 39.60 26.18
CA SER A 35 30.00 38.82 25.26
C SER A 35 31.28 38.36 26.02
N ILE A 36 32.33 37.70 25.47
CA ILE A 36 32.76 37.33 24.11
C ILE A 36 33.45 35.95 24.16
N MET A 37 33.24 35.07 23.16
CA MET A 37 34.22 34.08 22.64
C MET A 37 33.64 33.40 21.37
N ALA A 38 33.12 34.20 20.46
CA ALA A 38 32.70 33.71 19.15
C ALA A 38 33.93 33.51 18.25
N GLY A 39 34.24 32.24 17.93
CA GLY A 39 34.90 31.92 16.67
C GLY A 39 34.06 32.40 15.49
N PRO A 40 34.62 32.46 14.26
CA PRO A 40 34.03 33.20 13.15
C PRO A 40 32.58 32.79 12.88
N ALA A 41 31.65 33.69 13.18
CA ALA A 41 30.25 33.55 12.84
C ALA A 41 30.03 33.89 11.36
N GLN A 42 29.08 33.18 10.75
CA GLN A 42 28.56 33.39 9.40
C GLN A 42 29.51 33.05 8.25
N ALA A 43 29.22 31.93 7.59
CA ALA A 43 29.33 31.83 6.13
C ALA A 43 27.90 31.73 5.56
N ALA A 44 27.12 32.82 5.72
CA ALA A 44 25.69 32.91 5.40
C ALA A 44 25.28 32.29 4.04
N PHE A 45 26.19 32.36 3.07
CA PHE A 45 26.18 31.57 1.85
C PHE A 45 27.57 30.94 1.68
N VAL A 46 27.63 29.62 1.52
CA VAL A 46 28.85 28.89 1.12
C VAL A 46 28.69 28.43 -0.32
N THR A 47 29.62 28.81 -1.19
CA THR A 47 29.68 28.33 -2.58
C THR A 47 30.96 27.55 -2.85
N THR A 48 30.85 26.48 -3.65
CA THR A 48 32.00 25.77 -4.24
C THR A 48 31.67 25.37 -5.67
N GLY A 49 32.68 25.32 -6.53
CA GLY A 49 32.49 25.03 -7.96
C GLY A 49 31.69 26.12 -8.68
N ASN A 50 30.86 25.73 -9.63
CA ASN A 50 30.14 26.63 -10.53
C ASN A 50 28.79 27.08 -9.96
N VAL A 51 28.80 28.21 -9.23
CA VAL A 51 27.60 28.95 -8.82
C VAL A 51 27.63 30.35 -9.43
N ILE A 52 26.62 30.70 -10.24
CA ILE A 52 26.63 31.94 -11.04
C ILE A 52 25.21 32.29 -11.55
N SER A 53 24.89 33.57 -11.74
CA SER A 53 23.66 33.98 -12.44
C SER A 53 23.81 33.98 -13.97
N ALA A 54 22.67 34.05 -14.67
CA ALA A 54 22.62 34.33 -16.12
C ALA A 54 23.27 35.68 -16.53
N THR A 55 23.48 36.58 -15.57
CA THR A 55 24.15 37.89 -15.74
C THR A 55 25.59 37.91 -15.22
N GLY A 56 26.15 36.76 -14.82
CA GLY A 56 27.54 36.64 -14.37
C GLY A 56 27.77 36.93 -12.87
N ILE A 57 26.72 37.09 -12.06
CA ILE A 57 26.83 37.35 -10.62
C ILE A 57 27.17 36.03 -9.91
N THR A 58 28.41 35.89 -9.45
CA THR A 58 28.95 34.67 -8.80
C THR A 58 28.63 34.56 -7.30
N ASP A 59 28.18 35.64 -6.67
CA ASP A 59 27.77 35.66 -5.26
C ASP A 59 26.22 35.63 -5.13
N PRO A 60 25.63 34.54 -4.60
CA PRO A 60 24.19 34.42 -4.40
C PRO A 60 23.57 35.43 -3.42
N ALA A 61 24.35 36.03 -2.51
CA ALA A 61 23.83 37.08 -1.62
C ALA A 61 23.36 38.32 -2.40
N ASN A 62 23.96 38.55 -3.57
CA ASN A 62 23.65 39.63 -4.50
C ASN A 62 22.57 39.27 -5.55
N TRP A 63 22.01 38.05 -5.53
CA TRP A 63 20.88 37.71 -6.38
C TRP A 63 19.59 38.41 -5.92
N VAL A 64 18.76 38.84 -6.86
CA VAL A 64 17.43 39.44 -6.62
C VAL A 64 16.32 38.48 -7.08
N PRO A 65 15.04 38.66 -6.71
CA PRO A 65 13.98 37.71 -7.07
C PRO A 65 13.80 37.44 -8.58
N SER A 66 14.22 38.37 -9.44
CA SER A 66 14.25 38.23 -10.90
C SER A 66 15.56 37.68 -11.47
N THR A 67 16.55 37.35 -10.63
CA THR A 67 17.80 36.72 -11.06
C THR A 67 17.55 35.24 -11.36
N ILE A 68 17.96 34.79 -12.55
CA ILE A 68 18.10 33.37 -12.86
C ILE A 68 19.49 32.94 -12.37
N GLY A 69 19.51 32.23 -11.24
CA GLY A 69 20.70 31.64 -10.63
C GLY A 69 20.92 30.19 -11.09
N PHE A 70 22.19 29.83 -11.28
CA PHE A 70 22.60 28.47 -11.58
C PHE A 70 23.49 27.92 -10.46
N VAL A 71 23.27 26.67 -10.10
CA VAL A 71 24.13 25.85 -9.24
C VAL A 71 24.47 24.59 -10.02
N GLY A 72 25.69 24.53 -10.58
CA GLY A 72 26.06 23.53 -11.57
C GLY A 72 25.46 23.82 -12.97
N ASN A 73 26.00 24.83 -13.67
CA ASN A 73 25.60 25.16 -15.05
C ASN A 73 26.40 24.35 -16.07
N THR A 74 27.73 24.46 -16.04
CA THR A 74 28.67 23.87 -17.04
C THR A 74 29.78 23.01 -16.42
N ALA A 75 29.94 23.07 -15.11
CA ALA A 75 30.77 22.20 -14.28
C ALA A 75 30.06 22.05 -12.92
N ASP A 76 30.48 21.12 -12.08
CA ASP A 76 29.82 20.86 -10.79
C ASP A 76 29.80 22.11 -9.89
N GLY A 77 28.73 22.26 -9.11
CA GLY A 77 28.55 23.42 -8.23
C GLY A 77 27.67 23.13 -7.03
N ARG A 78 28.03 23.70 -5.87
CA ARG A 78 27.29 23.58 -4.62
C ARG A 78 27.06 24.96 -4.00
N LEU A 79 25.83 25.17 -3.54
CA LEU A 79 25.38 26.29 -2.74
C LEU A 79 24.83 25.75 -1.41
N THR A 80 25.35 26.22 -0.29
CA THR A 80 24.81 25.96 1.04
C THR A 80 24.39 27.28 1.69
N ILE A 81 23.24 27.29 2.36
CA ILE A 81 22.63 28.45 3.02
C ILE A 81 22.33 28.04 4.46
N ASP A 82 22.98 28.69 5.42
CA ASP A 82 22.92 28.33 6.83
C ASP A 82 22.78 29.56 7.76
N ALA A 83 22.85 29.33 9.07
CA ALA A 83 22.87 30.36 10.12
C ALA A 83 21.71 31.37 10.11
N GLY A 84 20.54 30.99 9.58
CA GLY A 84 19.36 31.86 9.48
C GLY A 84 19.29 32.73 8.22
N SER A 85 20.08 32.40 7.19
CA SER A 85 20.24 33.23 5.98
C SER A 85 19.15 33.02 4.94
N ALA A 86 18.84 34.06 4.15
CA ALA A 86 17.70 34.07 3.21
C ALA A 86 18.12 34.32 1.75
N GLY A 87 18.19 33.24 0.96
CA GLY A 87 18.47 33.27 -0.48
C GLY A 87 17.23 33.53 -1.35
N LYS A 88 17.45 34.00 -2.59
CA LYS A 88 16.38 34.36 -3.53
C LYS A 88 16.81 34.33 -5.00
N GLY A 89 15.84 34.21 -5.90
CA GLY A 89 16.01 34.16 -7.37
C GLY A 89 15.56 32.83 -7.98
N GLU A 90 15.13 32.83 -9.24
CA GLU A 90 14.80 31.59 -9.98
C GLU A 90 16.03 30.68 -10.00
N LEU A 91 15.88 29.40 -9.64
CA LEU A 91 17.03 28.52 -9.41
C LEU A 91 17.05 27.32 -10.35
N ARG A 92 18.17 27.13 -11.05
CA ARG A 92 18.42 26.01 -11.95
C ARG A 92 19.63 25.21 -11.46
N ILE A 93 19.42 23.93 -11.15
CA ILE A 93 20.38 23.08 -10.42
C ILE A 93 20.75 21.87 -11.26
N GLY A 94 22.04 21.67 -11.56
CA GLY A 94 22.52 20.52 -12.35
C GLY A 94 21.98 20.54 -13.78
N ARG A 95 22.28 21.61 -14.51
CA ARG A 95 21.64 21.94 -15.79
C ARG A 95 22.18 21.15 -16.99
N THR A 96 23.48 20.89 -17.07
CA THR A 96 24.11 20.27 -18.24
C THR A 96 24.43 18.80 -18.00
N THR A 97 24.45 17.99 -19.07
CA THR A 97 24.73 16.56 -18.95
C THR A 97 26.13 16.29 -18.42
N GLY A 98 26.21 15.37 -17.43
CA GLY A 98 27.40 15.11 -16.64
C GLY A 98 27.64 16.09 -15.48
N VAL A 99 26.86 17.17 -15.34
CA VAL A 99 27.02 18.19 -14.29
C VAL A 99 26.10 17.94 -13.11
N THR A 100 26.67 17.95 -11.91
CA THR A 100 25.98 17.88 -10.63
C THR A 100 25.85 19.26 -9.98
N GLY A 101 24.62 19.69 -9.72
CA GLY A 101 24.31 20.85 -8.89
C GLY A 101 23.79 20.41 -7.52
N THR A 102 24.15 21.11 -6.45
CA THR A 102 23.61 20.84 -5.10
C THR A 102 23.27 22.13 -4.36
N LEU A 103 21.99 22.34 -4.06
CA LEU A 103 21.53 23.24 -3.00
C LEU A 103 21.47 22.49 -1.67
N THR A 104 21.91 23.14 -0.60
CA THR A 104 21.60 22.77 0.79
C THR A 104 21.04 24.00 1.50
N VAL A 105 19.91 23.88 2.21
CA VAL A 105 19.42 24.89 3.16
C VAL A 105 19.34 24.23 4.53
N ASP A 106 20.14 24.70 5.48
CA ASP A 106 20.36 24.02 6.75
C ASP A 106 20.19 24.94 7.97
N GLY A 107 19.60 24.40 9.03
CA GLY A 107 19.40 25.12 10.29
C GLY A 107 18.17 26.04 10.31
N ALA A 108 17.63 26.24 11.51
CA ALA A 108 16.40 26.98 11.72
C ALA A 108 16.49 28.44 11.25
N GLY A 109 15.49 28.85 10.46
CA GLY A 109 15.41 30.20 9.88
C GLY A 109 16.15 30.37 8.54
N SER A 110 17.02 29.43 8.17
CA SER A 110 17.66 29.43 6.85
C SER A 110 16.60 29.16 5.77
N THR A 111 16.56 29.99 4.74
CA THR A 111 15.49 29.99 3.72
C THR A 111 16.03 30.19 2.30
N TYR A 112 15.34 29.63 1.32
CA TYR A 112 15.45 30.03 -0.08
C TYR A 112 14.06 30.30 -0.67
N THR A 113 13.78 31.55 -1.06
CA THR A 113 12.46 31.98 -1.55
C THR A 113 12.52 32.34 -3.03
N THR A 114 11.69 31.70 -3.85
CA THR A 114 11.74 31.87 -5.31
C THR A 114 10.39 31.72 -6.00
N GLY A 115 10.32 32.09 -7.28
CA GLY A 115 9.19 31.78 -8.15
C GLY A 115 9.17 30.29 -8.51
N ASN A 116 10.27 29.80 -9.10
CA ASN A 116 10.39 28.42 -9.57
C ASN A 116 11.77 27.82 -9.26
N ILE A 117 11.83 26.50 -9.07
CA ILE A 117 13.07 25.70 -9.05
C ILE A 117 13.02 24.67 -10.17
N THR A 118 14.12 24.50 -10.90
CA THR A 118 14.35 23.37 -11.81
C THR A 118 15.61 22.64 -11.38
N ALA A 119 15.49 21.38 -11.00
CA ALA A 119 16.61 20.55 -10.56
C ALA A 119 16.72 19.30 -11.44
N GLY A 120 17.88 19.08 -12.04
CA GLY A 120 18.09 18.05 -13.05
C GLY A 120 17.64 18.52 -14.43
N GLY A 121 18.54 19.16 -15.15
CA GLY A 121 18.34 19.63 -16.53
C GLY A 121 17.63 20.98 -16.70
N ASP A 122 17.54 21.44 -17.94
CA ASP A 122 16.87 22.66 -18.39
C ASP A 122 16.60 22.58 -19.92
N GLN A 123 15.66 23.35 -20.47
CA GLN A 123 15.56 23.53 -21.93
C GLN A 123 16.78 24.24 -22.53
N GLY A 124 17.50 25.05 -21.74
CA GLY A 124 18.64 25.81 -22.23
C GLY A 124 18.22 26.82 -23.30
N SER A 125 18.87 26.77 -24.46
CA SER A 125 18.54 27.57 -25.65
C SER A 125 18.38 26.71 -26.92
N GLY A 126 18.16 25.40 -26.75
CA GLY A 126 18.05 24.44 -27.84
C GLY A 126 16.97 23.39 -27.54
N ALA A 127 16.11 23.09 -28.53
CA ALA A 127 14.80 22.47 -28.32
C ALA A 127 14.79 21.01 -27.80
N SER A 128 15.95 20.39 -27.52
CA SER A 128 16.06 19.05 -26.92
C SER A 128 16.13 19.08 -25.40
N GLY A 129 16.52 20.21 -24.80
CA GLY A 129 16.96 20.30 -23.42
C GLY A 129 18.30 19.58 -23.14
N ASN A 130 18.84 19.83 -21.95
CA ASN A 130 20.02 19.18 -21.39
C ASN A 130 19.62 18.40 -20.14
N GLY A 131 20.25 17.25 -19.88
CA GLY A 131 19.93 16.40 -18.73
C GLY A 131 21.10 16.19 -17.78
N GLY A 132 21.16 16.96 -16.69
CA GLY A 132 22.13 16.84 -15.60
C GLY A 132 21.50 16.36 -14.28
N THR A 133 22.26 16.44 -13.18
CA THR A 133 21.86 15.96 -11.84
C THR A 133 21.70 17.12 -10.87
N GLY A 134 20.46 17.46 -10.48
CA GLY A 134 20.19 18.56 -9.55
C GLY A 134 19.68 18.08 -8.20
N ILE A 135 20.35 18.46 -7.12
CA ILE A 135 20.05 18.03 -5.75
C ILE A 135 19.62 19.23 -4.90
N VAL A 136 18.57 19.08 -4.10
CA VAL A 136 18.13 20.01 -3.06
C VAL A 136 18.06 19.25 -1.74
N ASN A 137 18.79 19.71 -0.72
CA ASN A 137 18.77 19.13 0.64
C ASN A 137 18.26 20.18 1.64
N LEU A 138 17.28 19.83 2.46
CA LEU A 138 16.68 20.68 3.48
C LEU A 138 16.78 19.97 4.83
N THR A 139 17.45 20.59 5.81
CA THR A 139 17.80 19.95 7.09
C THR A 139 17.71 20.91 8.28
N HIS A 140 17.48 20.36 9.48
CA HIS A 140 17.53 21.06 10.78
C HIS A 140 16.66 22.34 10.88
N GLY A 141 15.52 22.39 10.21
CA GLY A 141 14.64 23.57 10.15
C GLY A 141 14.88 24.51 8.95
N GLY A 142 15.84 24.18 8.08
CA GLY A 142 16.08 24.89 6.81
C GLY A 142 14.93 24.68 5.81
N SER A 143 14.62 25.74 5.05
CA SER A 143 13.37 25.80 4.28
C SER A 143 13.52 26.29 2.84
N VAL A 144 12.74 25.70 1.91
CA VAL A 144 12.55 26.19 0.53
C VAL A 144 11.10 26.62 0.35
N ILE A 145 10.90 27.83 -0.18
CA ILE A 145 9.59 28.41 -0.50
C ILE A 145 9.56 28.72 -2.00
N THR A 146 8.66 28.09 -2.74
CA THR A 146 8.52 28.25 -4.19
C THR A 146 7.06 28.12 -4.64
N ASN A 147 6.72 28.65 -5.81
CA ASN A 147 5.44 28.31 -6.43
C ASN A 147 5.50 26.87 -6.96
N VAL A 148 6.54 26.54 -7.73
CA VAL A 148 6.74 25.20 -8.32
C VAL A 148 8.22 24.80 -8.25
N ALA A 149 8.49 23.55 -7.90
CA ALA A 149 9.77 22.89 -8.19
C ALA A 149 9.56 21.66 -9.09
N THR A 150 10.36 21.58 -10.15
CA THR A 150 10.44 20.40 -11.02
C THR A 150 11.76 19.69 -10.79
N PHE A 151 11.69 18.41 -10.42
CA PHE A 151 12.83 17.52 -10.21
C PHE A 151 12.87 16.48 -11.33
N GLY A 152 13.95 16.49 -12.12
CA GLY A 152 14.13 15.64 -13.29
C GLY A 152 13.19 16.02 -14.41
N GLY A 153 13.27 17.26 -14.93
CA GLY A 153 12.31 17.78 -15.90
C GLY A 153 12.53 17.37 -17.37
N TYR A 154 13.68 16.77 -17.68
CA TYR A 154 14.28 16.77 -19.03
C TYR A 154 14.86 15.40 -19.40
N PRO A 155 15.09 15.12 -20.70
CA PRO A 155 15.61 13.82 -21.14
C PRO A 155 16.91 13.48 -20.44
N ASN A 156 16.99 12.27 -19.89
CA ASN A 156 18.17 11.73 -19.21
C ASN A 156 18.62 12.57 -18.00
N SER A 157 17.72 13.36 -17.39
CA SER A 157 18.02 14.20 -16.23
C SER A 157 17.57 13.55 -14.92
N THR A 158 18.27 13.88 -13.82
CA THR A 158 17.93 13.40 -12.47
C THR A 158 17.76 14.58 -11.53
N GLY A 159 16.58 14.75 -10.94
CA GLY A 159 16.34 15.71 -9.85
C GLY A 159 16.11 14.99 -8.54
N ILE A 160 16.72 15.48 -7.45
CA ILE A 160 16.63 14.89 -6.11
C ILE A 160 16.22 15.97 -5.10
N LEU A 161 15.16 15.70 -4.34
CA LEU A 161 14.72 16.49 -3.18
C LEU A 161 14.85 15.66 -1.91
N ASN A 162 15.75 16.05 -1.00
CA ASN A 162 15.88 15.46 0.32
C ASN A 162 15.36 16.46 1.35
N VAL A 163 14.24 16.13 2.01
CA VAL A 163 13.65 16.88 3.12
C VAL A 163 13.81 16.01 4.36
N THR A 164 14.90 16.19 5.11
CA THR A 164 15.29 15.27 6.18
C THR A 164 15.54 16.02 7.49
N THR A 165 15.50 15.32 8.62
CA THR A 165 15.96 15.87 9.90
C THR A 165 15.29 17.21 10.27
N GLY A 166 13.98 17.36 9.98
CA GLY A 166 13.22 18.58 10.25
C GLY A 166 13.32 19.67 9.18
N GLY A 167 13.72 19.36 7.94
CA GLY A 167 13.65 20.31 6.83
C GLY A 167 12.22 20.60 6.35
N HIS A 168 12.00 21.75 5.70
CA HIS A 168 10.68 22.17 5.23
C HIS A 168 10.65 22.59 3.75
N PHE A 169 9.85 21.93 2.93
CA PHE A 169 9.53 22.40 1.58
C PHE A 169 8.12 23.02 1.56
N VAL A 170 7.97 24.17 0.91
CA VAL A 170 6.70 24.88 0.72
C VAL A 170 6.52 25.20 -0.78
N GLY A 171 5.56 24.56 -1.45
CA GLY A 171 5.26 24.80 -2.88
C GLY A 171 4.68 23.60 -3.62
N THR A 172 4.43 23.73 -4.92
CA THR A 172 4.13 22.57 -5.79
C THR A 172 5.41 21.76 -6.02
N VAL A 173 5.31 20.43 -5.89
CA VAL A 173 6.40 19.49 -6.24
C VAL A 173 5.98 18.65 -7.46
N VAL A 174 6.84 18.62 -8.47
CA VAL A 174 6.69 17.82 -9.69
C VAL A 174 7.94 16.95 -9.86
N LEU A 175 7.77 15.62 -9.88
CA LEU A 175 8.85 14.64 -10.02
C LEU A 175 8.73 13.88 -11.33
N GLY A 176 9.82 13.76 -12.09
CA GLY A 176 9.90 12.92 -13.29
C GLY A 176 9.14 13.49 -14.48
N GLY A 177 9.69 14.55 -15.08
CA GLY A 177 9.19 15.20 -16.29
C GLY A 177 8.54 16.56 -16.03
N ASN A 178 8.50 17.40 -17.06
CA ASN A 178 7.91 18.75 -17.04
C ASN A 178 6.65 18.82 -17.94
N SER A 179 5.71 19.72 -17.63
CA SER A 179 4.55 19.97 -18.48
C SER A 179 4.98 20.48 -19.85
N GLY A 180 4.52 19.81 -20.91
CA GLY A 180 4.94 20.07 -22.30
C GLY A 180 6.13 19.23 -22.79
N ASN A 181 6.73 18.38 -21.94
CA ASN A 181 7.76 17.42 -22.34
C ASN A 181 7.21 15.99 -22.29
N THR A 182 7.32 15.23 -23.39
CA THR A 182 6.89 13.81 -23.49
C THR A 182 8.01 12.80 -23.16
N SER A 183 9.17 13.27 -22.71
CA SER A 183 10.35 12.44 -22.41
C SER A 183 10.14 11.49 -21.23
N THR A 184 10.13 10.19 -21.51
CA THR A 184 10.02 9.11 -20.51
C THR A 184 11.31 8.89 -19.69
N SER A 185 12.49 9.29 -20.19
CA SER A 185 13.79 9.09 -19.52
C SER A 185 14.16 10.13 -18.45
N ALA A 186 13.19 10.92 -17.97
CA ALA A 186 13.41 11.95 -16.97
C ALA A 186 13.09 11.41 -15.56
N THR A 187 14.00 11.54 -14.59
CA THR A 187 13.88 10.92 -13.26
C THR A 187 13.82 11.95 -12.13
N GLY A 188 12.70 12.00 -11.41
CA GLY A 188 12.56 12.82 -10.20
C GLY A 188 12.45 11.96 -8.95
N ILE A 189 13.24 12.27 -7.93
CA ILE A 189 13.27 11.56 -6.65
C ILE A 189 12.99 12.56 -5.52
N ALA A 190 12.13 12.19 -4.59
CA ALA A 190 11.93 12.93 -3.35
C ALA A 190 11.92 11.99 -2.13
N THR A 191 12.57 12.42 -1.05
CA THR A 191 12.59 11.74 0.25
C THR A 191 12.16 12.74 1.31
N VAL A 192 11.15 12.39 2.11
CA VAL A 192 10.68 13.16 3.27
C VAL A 192 10.87 12.29 4.51
N ASP A 193 11.94 12.51 5.27
CA ASP A 193 12.41 11.56 6.28
C ASP A 193 12.62 12.19 7.67
N GLY A 194 12.09 11.52 8.69
CA GLY A 194 12.23 11.92 10.08
C GLY A 194 11.17 12.91 10.56
N VAL A 195 10.88 12.86 11.86
CA VAL A 195 9.89 13.71 12.53
C VAL A 195 10.15 15.19 12.27
N GLY A 196 9.11 15.92 11.86
CA GLY A 196 9.15 17.35 11.56
C GLY A 196 9.53 17.68 10.12
N SER A 197 10.09 16.72 9.35
CA SER A 197 10.34 16.90 7.92
C SER A 197 9.01 16.99 7.17
N SER A 198 8.85 18.02 6.33
CA SER A 198 7.53 18.31 5.72
C SER A 198 7.60 18.84 4.28
N ILE A 199 6.73 18.34 3.39
CA ILE A 199 6.35 19.05 2.16
C ILE A 199 4.94 19.63 2.33
N THR A 200 4.77 20.93 2.12
CA THR A 200 3.48 21.62 2.24
C THR A 200 3.15 22.39 0.96
N GLY A 201 1.86 22.49 0.60
CA GLY A 201 1.47 23.25 -0.59
C GLY A 201 -0.03 23.50 -0.73
N THR A 202 -0.38 24.50 -1.53
CA THR A 202 -1.79 24.84 -1.87
C THR A 202 -2.27 24.15 -3.15
N THR A 203 -1.43 23.32 -3.75
CA THR A 203 -1.58 22.69 -5.08
C THR A 203 -1.39 21.17 -4.98
N ALA A 204 -1.53 20.44 -6.10
CA ALA A 204 -1.31 19.01 -6.13
C ALA A 204 0.16 18.62 -6.35
N THR A 205 0.68 17.69 -5.55
CA THR A 205 1.98 17.05 -5.81
C THR A 205 1.85 16.06 -6.96
N THR A 206 2.80 16.09 -7.91
CA THR A 206 2.83 15.19 -9.07
C THR A 206 4.06 14.30 -9.02
N VAL A 207 3.86 13.00 -9.07
CA VAL A 207 4.90 11.96 -9.02
C VAL A 207 4.81 11.12 -10.30
N GLY A 208 5.85 11.19 -11.15
CA GLY A 208 5.84 10.57 -12.47
C GLY A 208 4.99 11.38 -13.42
N ASN A 209 5.42 12.61 -13.71
CA ASN A 209 4.71 13.53 -14.60
C ASN A 209 4.71 13.00 -16.04
N SER A 210 5.88 12.95 -16.69
CA SER A 210 6.07 12.37 -18.03
C SER A 210 7.20 11.34 -18.12
N GLY A 211 8.09 11.28 -17.12
CA GLY A 211 9.05 10.21 -16.92
C GLY A 211 8.77 9.40 -15.65
N THR A 212 9.84 9.06 -14.92
CA THR A 212 9.75 8.29 -13.67
C THR A 212 9.84 9.21 -12.46
N GLY A 213 8.84 9.17 -11.58
CA GLY A 213 8.86 9.86 -10.30
C GLY A 213 8.83 8.88 -9.13
N LEU A 214 9.73 9.07 -8.17
CA LEU A 214 9.84 8.29 -6.95
C LEU A 214 9.67 9.21 -5.73
N LEU A 215 8.74 8.90 -4.84
CA LEU A 215 8.52 9.65 -3.60
C LEU A 215 8.50 8.70 -2.40
N LYS A 216 9.36 8.94 -1.41
CA LYS A 216 9.39 8.21 -0.14
C LYS A 216 9.07 9.16 1.03
N ILE A 217 8.17 8.72 1.91
CA ILE A 217 7.83 9.39 3.17
C ILE A 217 8.11 8.40 4.29
N THR A 218 9.07 8.68 5.17
CA THR A 218 9.51 7.75 6.23
C THR A 218 9.82 8.40 7.58
N HIS A 219 9.85 7.56 8.62
CA HIS A 219 10.25 7.90 10.00
C HIS A 219 9.53 9.13 10.60
N GLY A 220 8.26 9.36 10.24
CA GLY A 220 7.49 10.53 10.72
C GLY A 220 7.57 11.77 9.82
N GLY A 221 8.09 11.64 8.60
CA GLY A 221 7.97 12.66 7.56
C GLY A 221 6.52 12.89 7.12
N SER A 222 6.21 14.07 6.62
CA SER A 222 4.82 14.48 6.33
C SER A 222 4.64 15.22 5.01
N ILE A 223 3.50 15.01 4.35
CA ILE A 223 3.06 15.81 3.21
C ILE A 223 1.63 16.29 3.42
N ALA A 224 1.43 17.61 3.33
CA ALA A 224 0.11 18.25 3.44
C ALA A 224 -0.12 19.19 2.24
N ASN A 225 -0.99 18.79 1.32
CA ASN A 225 -1.24 19.53 0.08
C ASN A 225 -2.74 19.56 -0.28
N THR A 226 -3.14 20.03 -1.46
CA THR A 226 -4.57 19.95 -1.88
C THR A 226 -4.92 18.66 -2.61
N GLY A 227 -4.03 18.13 -3.46
CA GLY A 227 -4.29 16.92 -4.25
C GLY A 227 -3.05 16.10 -4.56
N GLY A 228 -3.24 14.95 -5.23
CA GLY A 228 -2.13 14.11 -5.66
C GLY A 228 -2.33 13.55 -7.06
N THR A 229 -1.25 13.42 -7.82
CA THR A 229 -1.22 12.70 -9.09
C THR A 229 0.01 11.80 -9.13
N ILE A 230 -0.21 10.49 -9.30
CA ILE A 230 0.82 9.47 -9.45
C ILE A 230 0.64 8.86 -10.85
N GLY A 231 1.65 8.95 -11.73
CA GLY A 231 1.53 8.54 -13.13
C GLY A 231 0.64 9.49 -13.96
N ALA A 232 1.13 10.72 -14.21
CA ALA A 232 0.34 11.79 -14.81
C ALA A 232 0.01 11.57 -16.30
N ILE A 233 0.99 11.46 -17.21
CA ILE A 233 0.74 11.26 -18.66
C ILE A 233 1.02 9.83 -19.13
N ALA A 234 0.51 9.46 -20.30
CA ALA A 234 0.76 8.14 -20.89
C ALA A 234 2.27 7.88 -21.06
N GLY A 235 2.71 6.69 -20.66
CA GLY A 235 4.13 6.31 -20.61
C GLY A 235 4.90 6.77 -19.35
N SER A 236 4.32 7.62 -18.51
CA SER A 236 4.94 7.99 -17.23
C SER A 236 4.70 6.93 -16.15
N THR A 237 5.60 6.88 -15.16
CA THR A 237 5.50 5.97 -14.01
C THR A 237 5.72 6.74 -12.72
N GLY A 238 4.75 6.70 -11.80
CA GLY A 238 4.89 7.26 -10.46
C GLY A 238 4.85 6.17 -9.40
N LEU A 239 5.80 6.19 -8.48
CA LEU A 239 5.82 5.34 -7.28
C LEU A 239 5.88 6.20 -6.02
N VAL A 240 4.96 5.96 -5.09
CA VAL A 240 4.92 6.60 -3.78
C VAL A 240 4.92 5.54 -2.67
N SER A 241 5.79 5.70 -1.68
CA SER A 241 5.86 4.89 -0.46
C SER A 241 5.61 5.79 0.75
N VAL A 242 4.64 5.42 1.58
CA VAL A 242 4.31 6.07 2.87
C VAL A 242 4.48 5.03 3.97
N ASP A 243 5.62 5.07 4.64
CA ASP A 243 6.17 3.92 5.36
C ASP A 243 6.61 4.28 6.79
N GLY A 244 6.25 3.45 7.76
CA GLY A 244 6.62 3.66 9.17
C GLY A 244 5.69 4.59 9.94
N THR A 245 5.66 4.40 11.26
CA THR A 245 4.74 5.10 12.18
C THR A 245 4.87 6.63 12.08
N GLY A 246 3.73 7.30 11.87
CA GLY A 246 3.63 8.76 11.78
C GLY A 246 3.97 9.34 10.41
N SER A 247 4.53 8.55 9.50
CA SER A 247 4.74 8.95 8.10
C SER A 247 3.39 9.15 7.42
N SER A 248 3.19 10.30 6.77
CA SER A 248 1.85 10.67 6.31
C SER A 248 1.78 11.49 5.02
N TRP A 249 0.70 11.27 4.25
CA TRP A 249 0.29 12.15 3.14
C TRP A 249 -1.20 12.50 3.24
N THR A 250 -1.50 13.77 3.50
CA THR A 250 -2.86 14.32 3.50
C THR A 250 -3.09 15.24 2.30
N THR A 251 -4.03 14.89 1.43
CA THR A 251 -4.60 15.80 0.43
C THR A 251 -5.88 16.43 1.03
N THR A 252 -5.85 17.73 1.28
CA THR A 252 -6.84 18.45 2.10
C THR A 252 -8.26 18.49 1.51
N ALA A 253 -9.25 18.75 2.37
CA ALA A 253 -10.68 18.43 2.17
C ALA A 253 -11.47 19.35 1.19
N ALA A 254 -10.82 19.87 0.14
CA ALA A 254 -11.51 20.63 -0.91
C ALA A 254 -12.26 19.68 -1.86
N SER A 255 -13.55 19.94 -2.13
CA SER A 255 -14.42 19.01 -2.88
C SER A 255 -14.03 18.80 -4.35
N THR A 256 -13.15 19.63 -4.89
CA THR A 256 -12.57 19.52 -6.23
C THR A 256 -11.30 18.66 -6.30
N SER A 257 -10.70 18.34 -5.15
CA SER A 257 -9.35 17.76 -5.08
C SER A 257 -9.37 16.26 -4.82
N ALA A 258 -8.47 15.55 -5.49
CA ALA A 258 -8.40 14.09 -5.47
C ALA A 258 -6.95 13.60 -5.41
N LEU A 259 -6.76 12.43 -4.83
CA LEU A 259 -5.57 11.60 -5.02
C LEU A 259 -5.82 10.68 -6.23
N ASN A 260 -5.07 10.89 -7.31
CA ASN A 260 -5.20 10.17 -8.58
C ASN A 260 -4.01 9.20 -8.71
N VAL A 261 -4.27 7.89 -8.73
CA VAL A 261 -3.24 6.84 -8.89
C VAL A 261 -3.42 6.20 -10.26
N GLY A 262 -2.51 6.48 -11.20
CA GLY A 262 -2.72 6.17 -12.62
C GLY A 262 -3.67 7.17 -13.28
N PHE A 263 -3.24 8.42 -13.44
CA PHE A 263 -4.07 9.46 -14.05
C PHE A 263 -4.21 9.22 -15.56
N ARG A 264 -3.10 9.20 -16.29
CA ARG A 264 -2.99 8.66 -17.67
C ARG A 264 -1.79 7.73 -17.87
N GLY A 265 -0.85 7.71 -16.92
CA GLY A 265 0.27 6.76 -16.89
C GLY A 265 0.04 5.64 -15.87
N ASN A 266 1.13 5.04 -15.41
CA ASN A 266 1.11 4.01 -14.38
C ASN A 266 1.37 4.65 -13.01
N GLY A 267 0.51 4.39 -12.03
CA GLY A 267 0.67 4.90 -10.67
C GLY A 267 0.66 3.77 -9.64
N THR A 268 1.58 3.85 -8.68
CA THR A 268 1.66 2.93 -7.55
C THR A 268 1.77 3.72 -6.23
N LEU A 269 0.92 3.36 -5.26
CA LEU A 269 0.95 3.89 -3.89
C LEU A 269 1.05 2.74 -2.90
N GLN A 270 2.10 2.74 -2.09
CA GLN A 270 2.35 1.77 -1.01
C GLN A 270 2.23 2.47 0.33
N ILE A 271 1.48 1.88 1.25
CA ILE A 271 1.22 2.38 2.60
C ILE A 271 1.55 1.22 3.56
N THR A 272 2.66 1.34 4.28
CA THR A 272 3.30 0.22 4.99
C THR A 272 3.70 0.59 6.41
N SER A 273 3.81 -0.42 7.29
CA SER A 273 4.36 -0.28 8.65
C SER A 273 3.76 0.88 9.48
N SER A 274 2.44 1.02 9.46
CA SER A 274 1.68 2.08 10.14
C SER A 274 1.85 3.50 9.56
N GLY A 275 2.23 3.62 8.28
CA GLY A 275 2.05 4.85 7.50
C GLY A 275 0.56 5.16 7.22
N SER A 276 0.23 6.42 6.95
CA SER A 276 -1.17 6.84 6.76
C SER A 276 -1.39 7.84 5.63
N VAL A 277 -2.44 7.62 4.83
CA VAL A 277 -2.87 8.52 3.74
C VAL A 277 -4.29 9.00 4.00
N ALA A 278 -4.55 10.28 3.73
CA ALA A 278 -5.88 10.89 3.83
C ALA A 278 -6.19 11.70 2.57
N SER A 279 -7.38 11.55 2.00
CA SER A 279 -7.79 12.25 0.76
C SER A 279 -9.28 12.48 0.67
N TYR A 280 -9.74 13.59 0.09
CA TYR A 280 -11.18 13.83 -0.07
C TYR A 280 -11.84 12.91 -1.12
N ILE A 281 -11.16 12.66 -2.24
CA ILE A 281 -11.56 11.72 -3.31
C ILE A 281 -10.38 10.80 -3.60
N GLY A 282 -10.62 9.49 -3.64
CA GLY A 282 -9.69 8.50 -4.19
C GLY A 282 -10.07 8.12 -5.63
N ARG A 283 -9.12 8.19 -6.57
CA ARG A 283 -9.35 7.86 -7.99
C ARG A 283 -8.20 7.03 -8.55
N MET A 284 -8.52 5.95 -9.24
CA MET A 284 -7.53 5.06 -9.85
C MET A 284 -7.95 4.67 -11.27
N GLY A 285 -7.00 4.54 -12.20
CA GLY A 285 -7.30 4.21 -13.60
C GLY A 285 -8.17 5.29 -14.25
N ARG A 286 -7.77 6.56 -14.14
CA ARG A 286 -8.66 7.69 -14.45
C ARG A 286 -8.95 7.88 -15.94
N PHE A 287 -8.09 7.42 -16.85
CA PHE A 287 -8.26 7.57 -18.30
C PHE A 287 -7.87 6.29 -19.05
N ALA A 288 -8.24 6.21 -20.33
CA ALA A 288 -7.96 5.04 -21.15
C ALA A 288 -6.45 4.71 -21.19
N GLY A 289 -6.11 3.44 -20.94
CA GLY A 289 -4.74 2.94 -20.90
C GLY A 289 -3.94 3.25 -19.64
N SER A 290 -4.55 3.83 -18.58
CA SER A 290 -3.86 4.07 -17.31
C SER A 290 -4.06 2.93 -16.31
N SER A 291 -3.06 2.73 -15.43
CA SER A 291 -3.09 1.69 -14.39
C SER A 291 -2.88 2.29 -13.00
N GLY A 292 -3.71 1.90 -12.04
CA GLY A 292 -3.68 2.39 -10.67
C GLY A 292 -3.59 1.27 -9.66
N HIS A 293 -2.47 1.19 -8.95
CA HIS A 293 -2.20 0.16 -7.96
C HIS A 293 -2.00 0.79 -6.58
N VAL A 294 -2.78 0.33 -5.60
CA VAL A 294 -2.68 0.77 -4.21
C VAL A 294 -2.53 -0.44 -3.29
N MET A 295 -1.60 -0.34 -2.35
CA MET A 295 -1.22 -1.42 -1.44
C MET A 295 -1.19 -0.87 -0.02
N LEU A 296 -2.07 -1.38 0.83
CA LEU A 296 -2.10 -1.12 2.27
C LEU A 296 -1.67 -2.42 2.96
N ASP A 297 -0.52 -2.41 3.63
CA ASP A 297 0.08 -3.64 4.18
C ASP A 297 0.58 -3.45 5.62
N GLY A 298 0.21 -4.39 6.49
CA GLY A 298 0.63 -4.45 7.89
C GLY A 298 -0.22 -3.62 8.86
N PRO A 299 -0.14 -3.89 10.18
CA PRO A 299 -1.05 -3.29 11.16
C PRO A 299 -0.94 -1.77 11.25
N GLY A 300 -2.11 -1.11 11.27
CA GLY A 300 -2.23 0.35 11.37
C GLY A 300 -1.92 1.12 10.08
N SER A 301 -1.41 0.46 9.04
CA SER A 301 -1.28 1.05 7.70
C SER A 301 -2.67 1.41 7.18
N SER A 302 -2.86 2.66 6.73
CA SER A 302 -4.23 3.19 6.55
C SER A 302 -4.41 4.15 5.39
N TRP A 303 -5.57 4.06 4.71
CA TRP A 303 -6.07 5.08 3.78
C TRP A 303 -7.49 5.50 4.17
N SER A 304 -7.66 6.79 4.48
CA SER A 304 -8.95 7.43 4.73
C SER A 304 -9.39 8.25 3.52
N VAL A 305 -10.51 7.88 2.91
CA VAL A 305 -11.17 8.59 1.82
C VAL A 305 -12.39 9.33 2.38
N GLY A 306 -12.44 10.64 2.15
CA GLY A 306 -13.51 11.51 2.64
C GLY A 306 -14.82 11.40 1.85
N ALA A 307 -15.72 12.36 2.10
CA ALA A 307 -17.08 12.40 1.55
C ALA A 307 -17.18 12.55 0.02
N GLY A 308 -16.06 12.59 -0.70
CA GLY A 308 -16.03 12.59 -2.17
C GLY A 308 -15.99 11.20 -2.81
N GLY A 309 -15.76 10.15 -2.02
CA GLY A 309 -15.86 8.74 -2.46
C GLY A 309 -14.60 8.18 -3.15
N LEU A 310 -14.66 6.88 -3.42
CA LEU A 310 -13.57 6.07 -3.98
C LEU A 310 -13.95 5.45 -5.33
N PHE A 311 -13.11 5.64 -6.34
CA PHE A 311 -13.35 5.22 -7.73
C PHE A 311 -12.20 4.34 -8.24
N ILE A 312 -12.51 3.09 -8.59
CA ILE A 312 -11.55 2.02 -8.88
C ILE A 312 -11.73 1.56 -10.33
N GLY A 313 -10.90 2.07 -11.26
CA GLY A 313 -11.01 1.81 -12.70
C GLY A 313 -12.14 2.63 -13.33
N GLY A 314 -11.80 3.65 -14.12
CA GLY A 314 -12.72 4.68 -14.59
C GLY A 314 -12.78 5.86 -13.62
N GLY A 315 -12.39 7.05 -14.08
CA GLY A 315 -12.11 8.18 -13.19
C GLY A 315 -13.31 8.96 -12.64
N SER A 316 -14.54 8.70 -13.08
CA SER A 316 -15.75 9.41 -12.64
C SER A 316 -17.01 8.68 -13.13
N PRO A 317 -18.13 8.65 -12.38
CA PRO A 317 -19.42 8.08 -12.84
C PRO A 317 -19.96 8.74 -14.12
N THR A 318 -19.48 9.95 -14.42
CA THR A 318 -19.83 10.74 -15.61
C THR A 318 -18.92 10.49 -16.82
N ALA A 319 -17.91 9.62 -16.72
CA ALA A 319 -16.90 9.43 -17.76
C ALA A 319 -17.07 8.10 -18.50
N THR A 320 -17.26 8.19 -19.81
CA THR A 320 -17.49 7.06 -20.72
C THR A 320 -16.28 6.79 -21.61
N GLY A 321 -16.19 5.59 -22.20
CA GLY A 321 -15.12 5.22 -23.13
C GLY A 321 -13.74 5.05 -22.50
N ILE A 322 -13.65 4.86 -21.18
CA ILE A 322 -12.40 4.60 -20.47
C ILE A 322 -12.22 3.09 -20.26
N THR A 323 -11.17 2.55 -20.84
CA THR A 323 -10.63 1.22 -20.55
C THR A 323 -9.40 1.35 -19.64
N SER A 324 -9.50 0.87 -18.41
CA SER A 324 -8.46 1.00 -17.39
C SER A 324 -8.55 -0.15 -16.41
N ASN A 325 -7.40 -0.58 -15.88
CA ASN A 325 -7.33 -1.64 -14.88
C ASN A 325 -6.81 -1.03 -13.58
N SER A 326 -7.41 -1.37 -12.44
CA SER A 326 -6.96 -0.86 -11.14
C SER A 326 -7.17 -1.87 -10.02
N LEU A 327 -6.28 -1.84 -9.03
CA LEU A 327 -6.22 -2.78 -7.92
C LEU A 327 -5.98 -2.04 -6.59
N ILE A 328 -6.78 -2.34 -5.58
CA ILE A 328 -6.38 -2.15 -4.16
C ILE A 328 -6.13 -3.51 -3.53
N THR A 329 -5.03 -3.61 -2.78
CA THR A 329 -4.79 -4.69 -1.81
C THR A 329 -4.81 -4.09 -0.40
N VAL A 330 -5.50 -4.75 0.53
CA VAL A 330 -5.52 -4.44 1.96
C VAL A 330 -5.16 -5.72 2.70
N THR A 331 -3.92 -5.79 3.19
CA THR A 331 -3.26 -7.01 3.71
C THR A 331 -2.69 -6.82 5.12
N ASP A 332 -2.44 -7.95 5.80
CA ASP A 332 -1.70 -8.05 7.06
C ASP A 332 -2.19 -7.11 8.20
N GLY A 333 -3.49 -6.82 8.27
CA GLY A 333 -4.09 -5.99 9.33
C GLY A 333 -4.24 -4.50 9.02
N ALA A 334 -4.15 -4.12 7.73
CA ALA A 334 -4.30 -2.74 7.28
C ALA A 334 -5.77 -2.29 7.10
N ALA A 335 -6.01 -0.97 7.00
CA ALA A 335 -7.36 -0.41 7.02
C ALA A 335 -7.65 0.62 5.90
N LEU A 336 -8.64 0.32 5.05
CA LEU A 336 -9.25 1.25 4.10
C LEU A 336 -10.59 1.77 4.65
N SER A 337 -10.82 3.08 4.65
CA SER A 337 -12.10 3.66 5.06
C SER A 337 -12.59 4.70 4.07
N VAL A 338 -13.88 4.69 3.74
CA VAL A 338 -14.53 5.58 2.78
C VAL A 338 -15.76 6.22 3.41
N GLN A 339 -15.79 7.55 3.51
CA GLN A 339 -16.86 8.33 4.15
C GLN A 339 -17.99 8.71 3.16
N ALA A 340 -18.17 7.91 2.12
CA ALA A 340 -19.14 8.06 1.04
C ALA A 340 -19.24 6.72 0.29
N ASP A 341 -19.81 6.74 -0.92
CA ASP A 341 -19.85 5.59 -1.82
C ASP A 341 -18.45 5.17 -2.30
N ALA A 342 -18.28 3.87 -2.54
CA ALA A 342 -17.13 3.28 -3.21
C ALA A 342 -17.59 2.50 -4.45
N GLN A 343 -16.91 2.69 -5.58
CA GLN A 343 -17.34 2.15 -6.87
C GLN A 343 -16.19 1.48 -7.63
N LEU A 344 -16.40 0.22 -8.00
CA LEU A 344 -15.50 -0.59 -8.83
C LEU A 344 -16.01 -0.59 -10.26
N ALA A 345 -15.07 -0.45 -11.22
CA ALA A 345 -15.31 -0.38 -12.65
C ALA A 345 -16.41 0.62 -13.02
N VAL A 346 -16.06 1.89 -12.83
CA VAL A 346 -16.92 3.07 -12.98
C VAL A 346 -17.27 3.36 -14.44
N SER A 347 -16.42 2.92 -15.38
CA SER A 347 -16.60 3.09 -16.82
C SER A 347 -16.69 1.73 -17.53
N ALA A 348 -17.57 1.62 -18.53
CA ALA A 348 -17.69 0.41 -19.35
C ALA A 348 -16.36 0.08 -20.06
N GLY A 349 -15.92 -1.17 -19.94
CA GLY A 349 -14.61 -1.63 -20.43
C GLY A 349 -13.43 -1.38 -19.48
N SER A 350 -13.64 -0.81 -18.30
CA SER A 350 -12.67 -0.84 -17.21
C SER A 350 -12.88 -2.04 -16.28
N GLU A 351 -11.81 -2.43 -15.58
CA GLU A 351 -11.81 -3.44 -14.53
C GLU A 351 -11.33 -2.81 -13.21
N GLY A 352 -12.15 -2.96 -12.16
CA GLY A 352 -11.86 -2.42 -10.83
C GLY A 352 -11.80 -3.54 -9.82
N THR A 353 -10.61 -3.84 -9.31
CA THR A 353 -10.36 -4.96 -8.40
C THR A 353 -10.03 -4.47 -6.99
N THR A 354 -10.58 -5.13 -5.97
CA THR A 354 -10.12 -5.03 -4.58
C THR A 354 -9.92 -6.40 -3.95
N LEU A 355 -8.88 -6.49 -3.11
CA LEU A 355 -8.65 -7.61 -2.22
C LEU A 355 -8.54 -7.09 -0.80
N VAL A 356 -9.29 -7.71 0.12
CA VAL A 356 -9.10 -7.59 1.57
C VAL A 356 -8.73 -8.98 2.08
N ASN A 357 -7.49 -9.15 2.50
CA ASN A 357 -6.90 -10.45 2.86
C ASN A 357 -6.18 -10.34 4.21
N GLY A 358 -6.24 -11.38 5.04
CA GLY A 358 -5.55 -11.44 6.32
C GLY A 358 -6.36 -10.91 7.50
N ALA A 359 -6.16 -11.55 8.66
CA ALA A 359 -6.95 -11.30 9.85
C ALA A 359 -6.81 -9.86 10.35
N GLY A 360 -7.95 -9.17 10.49
CA GLY A 360 -7.99 -7.76 10.91
C GLY A 360 -7.80 -6.75 9.77
N SER A 361 -7.48 -7.19 8.54
CA SER A 361 -7.56 -6.33 7.36
C SER A 361 -9.01 -5.92 7.14
N ALA A 362 -9.24 -4.62 6.95
CA ALA A 362 -10.58 -4.04 6.99
C ALA A 362 -10.82 -3.01 5.88
N TRP A 363 -11.99 -3.10 5.25
CA TRP A 363 -12.52 -2.05 4.39
C TRP A 363 -13.90 -1.59 4.87
N THR A 364 -14.02 -0.30 5.20
CA THR A 364 -15.29 0.33 5.59
C THR A 364 -15.78 1.35 4.56
N SER A 365 -17.09 1.39 4.32
CA SER A 365 -17.79 2.35 3.47
C SER A 365 -19.03 2.85 4.20
N THR A 366 -19.16 4.16 4.45
CA THR A 366 -20.37 4.73 5.04
C THR A 366 -21.49 4.95 4.00
N GLY A 367 -21.15 4.88 2.70
CA GLY A 367 -22.10 4.83 1.60
C GLY A 367 -22.20 3.44 0.96
N VAL A 368 -22.69 3.40 -0.27
CA VAL A 368 -22.89 2.18 -1.06
C VAL A 368 -21.57 1.67 -1.62
N LEU A 369 -21.28 0.39 -1.42
CA LEU A 369 -20.24 -0.35 -2.15
C LEU A 369 -20.85 -0.93 -3.44
N ARG A 370 -20.49 -0.39 -4.60
CA ARG A 370 -20.93 -0.90 -5.91
C ARG A 370 -19.80 -1.65 -6.62
N ILE A 371 -19.96 -2.96 -6.72
CA ILE A 371 -19.04 -3.88 -7.40
C ILE A 371 -19.52 -4.01 -8.85
N GLY A 372 -18.98 -3.15 -9.73
CA GLY A 372 -19.26 -3.14 -11.18
C GLY A 372 -20.22 -2.05 -11.64
N SER A 373 -19.92 -0.78 -11.44
CA SER A 373 -20.88 0.30 -11.72
C SER A 373 -21.25 0.43 -13.20
N ALA A 374 -20.32 0.15 -14.12
CA ALA A 374 -20.56 0.11 -15.57
C ALA A 374 -19.59 -0.82 -16.34
N GLY A 375 -18.42 -1.14 -15.78
CA GLY A 375 -17.55 -2.23 -16.22
C GLY A 375 -17.56 -3.41 -15.24
N THR A 376 -16.53 -4.26 -15.28
CA THR A 376 -16.44 -5.45 -14.40
C THR A 376 -15.75 -5.12 -13.08
N GLY A 377 -16.54 -5.14 -12.00
CA GLY A 377 -16.02 -5.05 -10.64
C GLY A 377 -15.60 -6.42 -10.11
N ARG A 378 -14.54 -6.46 -9.31
CA ARG A 378 -14.07 -7.66 -8.63
C ARG A 378 -13.69 -7.32 -7.19
N ALA A 379 -14.34 -7.96 -6.22
CA ALA A 379 -13.95 -7.87 -4.82
C ALA A 379 -13.64 -9.28 -4.30
N SER A 380 -12.57 -9.42 -3.51
CA SER A 380 -12.22 -10.67 -2.82
C SER A 380 -11.98 -10.38 -1.34
N VAL A 381 -12.53 -11.21 -0.46
CA VAL A 381 -12.51 -11.06 1.01
C VAL A 381 -12.11 -12.40 1.63
N THR A 382 -10.89 -12.48 2.15
CA THR A 382 -10.20 -13.76 2.40
C THR A 382 -9.33 -13.76 3.67
N ASP A 383 -8.96 -14.94 4.17
CA ASP A 383 -8.07 -15.15 5.33
C ASP A 383 -8.43 -14.28 6.56
N GLY A 384 -9.72 -14.19 6.90
CA GLY A 384 -10.19 -13.36 8.03
C GLY A 384 -10.30 -11.86 7.74
N GLY A 385 -10.15 -11.44 6.49
CA GLY A 385 -10.39 -10.06 6.05
C GLY A 385 -11.87 -9.65 6.14
N THR A 386 -12.14 -8.36 6.32
CA THR A 386 -13.49 -7.83 6.59
C THR A 386 -13.90 -6.67 5.68
N VAL A 387 -15.15 -6.68 5.21
CA VAL A 387 -15.76 -5.58 4.43
C VAL A 387 -17.09 -5.17 5.06
N ALA A 388 -17.28 -3.88 5.30
CA ALA A 388 -18.55 -3.32 5.77
C ALA A 388 -18.96 -2.10 4.95
N ALA A 389 -20.18 -2.10 4.44
CA ALA A 389 -20.78 -0.98 3.70
C ALA A 389 -22.14 -0.59 4.28
N ASN A 390 -22.72 0.53 3.84
CA ASN A 390 -24.14 0.81 4.15
C ASN A 390 -25.04 -0.17 3.37
N SER A 391 -24.87 -0.22 2.06
CA SER A 391 -25.46 -1.24 1.19
C SER A 391 -24.44 -1.71 0.15
N ILE A 392 -24.67 -2.90 -0.40
CA ILE A 392 -23.75 -3.57 -1.33
C ILE A 392 -24.49 -3.93 -2.60
N THR A 393 -23.94 -3.55 -3.76
CA THR A 393 -24.44 -4.03 -5.06
C THR A 393 -23.34 -4.82 -5.79
N VAL A 394 -23.71 -5.97 -6.35
CA VAL A 394 -22.87 -6.77 -7.26
C VAL A 394 -23.59 -6.83 -8.60
N ASN A 395 -23.02 -6.23 -9.64
CA ASN A 395 -23.74 -5.98 -10.89
C ASN A 395 -23.29 -6.91 -12.02
N GLY A 396 -24.22 -7.57 -12.72
CA GLY A 396 -24.03 -8.18 -14.04
C GLY A 396 -22.73 -8.98 -14.24
N SER A 397 -21.75 -8.38 -14.91
CA SER A 397 -20.46 -9.00 -15.26
C SER A 397 -19.41 -9.02 -14.13
N SER A 398 -19.85 -8.88 -12.86
CA SER A 398 -18.99 -8.59 -11.71
C SER A 398 -19.07 -9.66 -10.62
N LEU A 399 -17.99 -9.74 -9.83
CA LEU A 399 -17.72 -10.83 -8.90
C LEU A 399 -17.42 -10.31 -7.49
N LEU A 400 -18.12 -10.83 -6.48
CA LEU A 400 -17.71 -10.79 -5.08
C LEU A 400 -17.31 -12.20 -4.65
N THR A 401 -16.06 -12.41 -4.24
CA THR A 401 -15.59 -13.68 -3.66
C THR A 401 -15.38 -13.52 -2.16
N VAL A 402 -15.83 -14.51 -1.37
CA VAL A 402 -15.61 -14.58 0.08
C VAL A 402 -15.26 -16.01 0.46
N ASP A 403 -14.21 -16.22 1.25
CA ASP A 403 -13.84 -17.57 1.71
C ASP A 403 -14.58 -18.00 3.00
N LEU A 404 -14.49 -19.30 3.29
CA LEU A 404 -15.27 -19.99 4.32
C LEU A 404 -14.33 -20.66 5.33
N GLY A 405 -14.64 -20.51 6.63
CA GLY A 405 -13.87 -21.09 7.74
C GLY A 405 -12.84 -20.15 8.36
N THR A 406 -12.36 -19.15 7.61
CA THR A 406 -11.26 -18.24 7.97
C THR A 406 -11.65 -17.15 8.98
N GLY A 407 -12.94 -16.84 9.07
CA GLY A 407 -13.47 -15.66 9.76
C GLY A 407 -13.77 -14.47 8.84
N SER A 408 -13.54 -14.59 7.52
CA SER A 408 -13.87 -13.54 6.55
C SER A 408 -15.35 -13.17 6.55
N ALA A 409 -15.62 -11.87 6.51
CA ALA A 409 -16.97 -11.34 6.70
C ALA A 409 -17.27 -10.14 5.80
N VAL A 410 -18.46 -10.14 5.20
CA VAL A 410 -19.03 -9.03 4.42
C VAL A 410 -20.34 -8.58 5.07
N THR A 411 -20.47 -7.30 5.39
CA THR A 411 -21.65 -6.76 6.10
C THR A 411 -22.27 -5.57 5.37
N ALA A 412 -23.53 -5.68 4.99
CA ALA A 412 -24.38 -4.54 4.63
C ALA A 412 -25.11 -4.05 5.89
N THR A 413 -24.70 -2.89 6.39
CA THR A 413 -25.11 -2.36 7.71
C THR A 413 -26.42 -1.54 7.69
N GLY A 414 -26.87 -1.13 6.51
CA GLY A 414 -28.08 -0.35 6.27
C GLY A 414 -29.27 -1.20 5.80
N GLY A 415 -30.47 -0.63 5.88
CA GLY A 415 -31.74 -1.31 5.59
C GLY A 415 -32.02 -1.61 4.11
N GLU A 416 -31.17 -1.16 3.18
CA GLU A 416 -31.20 -1.60 1.77
C GLU A 416 -30.54 -2.98 1.60
N GLY A 417 -29.61 -3.35 2.49
CA GLY A 417 -28.94 -4.64 2.49
C GLY A 417 -28.06 -4.87 1.25
N LEU A 418 -28.28 -6.01 0.58
CA LEU A 418 -27.50 -6.46 -0.56
C LEU A 418 -28.37 -6.66 -1.82
N ALA A 419 -27.89 -6.16 -2.95
CA ALA A 419 -28.40 -6.46 -4.28
C ALA A 419 -27.37 -7.24 -5.09
N ASN A 420 -27.72 -8.43 -5.57
CA ASN A 420 -26.88 -9.24 -6.44
C ASN A 420 -27.57 -9.45 -7.78
N ASP A 421 -27.09 -8.79 -8.82
CA ASP A 421 -27.40 -9.04 -10.23
C ASP A 421 -26.20 -9.62 -11.00
N GLY A 422 -25.11 -9.96 -10.29
CA GLY A 422 -23.88 -10.50 -10.84
C GLY A 422 -23.55 -11.89 -10.31
N THR A 423 -22.34 -12.08 -9.78
CA THR A 423 -21.91 -13.34 -9.15
C THR A 423 -21.38 -13.08 -7.75
N ILE A 424 -21.96 -13.75 -6.75
CA ILE A 424 -21.31 -13.97 -5.45
C ILE A 424 -20.70 -15.36 -5.46
N ARG A 425 -19.46 -15.50 -5.01
CA ARG A 425 -18.73 -16.77 -4.92
C ARG A 425 -18.29 -16.99 -3.47
N LEU A 426 -18.72 -18.10 -2.89
CA LEU A 426 -18.43 -18.51 -1.53
C LEU A 426 -17.55 -19.77 -1.58
N VAL A 427 -16.31 -19.68 -1.09
CA VAL A 427 -15.28 -20.72 -1.33
C VAL A 427 -14.80 -21.40 -0.05
N ALA A 428 -14.93 -22.73 0.02
CA ALA A 428 -14.24 -23.55 1.00
C ALA A 428 -12.88 -24.00 0.44
N GLY A 429 -11.79 -23.65 1.10
CA GLY A 429 -10.44 -24.10 0.74
C GLY A 429 -10.17 -25.54 1.21
N ALA A 430 -8.92 -26.00 1.08
CA ALA A 430 -8.47 -27.28 1.64
C ALA A 430 -8.73 -27.36 3.16
N GLY A 431 -8.39 -26.32 3.92
CA GLY A 431 -8.45 -26.29 5.38
C GLY A 431 -9.85 -26.12 5.99
N THR A 432 -10.86 -25.65 5.23
CA THR A 432 -12.20 -25.36 5.76
C THR A 432 -12.84 -26.60 6.41
N ALA A 433 -13.37 -26.47 7.63
CA ALA A 433 -14.05 -27.56 8.31
C ALA A 433 -15.42 -27.88 7.67
N ASN A 434 -15.96 -29.06 7.99
CA ASN A 434 -17.37 -29.36 7.70
C ASN A 434 -18.26 -28.54 8.65
N GLY A 435 -19.30 -27.89 8.12
CA GLY A 435 -20.18 -27.03 8.91
C GLY A 435 -21.10 -26.15 8.07
N SER A 436 -21.89 -25.31 8.74
CA SER A 436 -22.70 -24.25 8.12
C SER A 436 -22.04 -22.90 8.35
N TYR A 437 -21.93 -22.10 7.29
CA TYR A 437 -21.23 -20.81 7.29
C TYR A 437 -22.10 -19.69 6.73
N ALA A 438 -22.07 -18.52 7.37
CA ALA A 438 -22.80 -17.31 6.97
C ALA A 438 -21.83 -16.11 6.83
N PRO A 439 -20.95 -16.10 5.81
CA PRO A 439 -19.91 -15.06 5.68
C PRO A 439 -20.44 -13.70 5.23
N ILE A 440 -21.69 -13.62 4.76
CA ILE A 440 -22.33 -12.37 4.34
C ILE A 440 -23.55 -12.08 5.22
N SER A 441 -23.56 -10.92 5.86
CA SER A 441 -24.66 -10.41 6.68
C SER A 441 -25.31 -9.21 6.01
N ALA A 442 -26.63 -9.28 5.75
CA ALA A 442 -27.42 -8.18 5.22
C ALA A 442 -28.87 -8.32 5.72
N ALA A 443 -29.54 -7.19 5.98
CA ALA A 443 -30.94 -7.16 6.43
C ALA A 443 -31.95 -7.59 5.35
N THR A 444 -31.55 -7.44 4.08
CA THR A 444 -32.34 -7.72 2.87
C THR A 444 -31.42 -8.24 1.78
N TRP A 445 -31.93 -9.17 0.97
CA TRP A 445 -31.26 -9.71 -0.21
C TRP A 445 -32.18 -9.55 -1.42
N THR A 446 -31.64 -9.04 -2.52
CA THR A 446 -32.39 -8.69 -3.74
C THR A 446 -31.54 -8.93 -5.00
N GLY A 447 -32.16 -8.80 -6.18
CA GLY A 447 -31.52 -9.02 -7.49
C GLY A 447 -31.74 -10.43 -8.05
N ALA A 448 -31.27 -10.66 -9.28
CA ALA A 448 -31.45 -11.90 -10.05
C ALA A 448 -30.12 -12.62 -10.38
N GLY A 449 -29.02 -12.22 -9.73
CA GLY A 449 -27.67 -12.75 -9.89
C GLY A 449 -27.47 -14.11 -9.26
N THR A 450 -26.29 -14.69 -9.50
CA THR A 450 -25.96 -16.06 -9.09
C THR A 450 -25.18 -16.11 -7.78
N VAL A 451 -25.29 -17.23 -7.07
CA VAL A 451 -24.42 -17.60 -5.95
C VAL A 451 -23.71 -18.92 -6.28
N GLN A 452 -22.39 -18.87 -6.36
CA GLN A 452 -21.50 -20.01 -6.58
C GLN A 452 -20.97 -20.47 -5.22
N ALA A 453 -21.32 -21.68 -4.78
CA ALA A 453 -20.81 -22.25 -3.53
C ALA A 453 -19.84 -23.38 -3.87
N LEU A 454 -18.54 -23.09 -3.76
CA LEU A 454 -17.48 -24.02 -4.13
C LEU A 454 -17.02 -24.78 -2.88
N GLY A 455 -17.32 -26.08 -2.86
CA GLY A 455 -17.08 -26.97 -1.73
C GLY A 455 -18.27 -27.12 -0.77
N GLY A 456 -19.47 -26.71 -1.16
CA GLY A 456 -20.66 -26.85 -0.34
C GLY A 456 -21.97 -26.54 -1.07
N VAL A 457 -23.08 -26.63 -0.34
CA VAL A 457 -24.44 -26.35 -0.82
C VAL A 457 -24.92 -25.02 -0.25
N TYR A 458 -25.39 -24.10 -1.10
CA TYR A 458 -25.99 -22.83 -0.66
C TYR A 458 -27.49 -22.98 -0.39
N ASP A 459 -27.95 -22.49 0.77
CA ASP A 459 -29.38 -22.28 1.05
C ASP A 459 -29.74 -20.80 0.85
N PRO A 460 -30.56 -20.45 -0.17
CA PRO A 460 -31.00 -19.07 -0.39
C PRO A 460 -32.02 -18.57 0.64
N THR A 461 -32.50 -19.41 1.55
CA THR A 461 -33.46 -19.06 2.61
C THR A 461 -32.76 -18.50 3.85
N THR A 462 -31.66 -19.12 4.26
CA THR A 462 -30.82 -18.68 5.39
C THR A 462 -29.56 -17.92 4.96
N HIS A 463 -29.28 -17.89 3.65
CA HIS A 463 -28.05 -17.37 3.04
C HIS A 463 -26.77 -18.05 3.56
N THR A 464 -26.88 -19.32 4.00
CA THR A 464 -25.75 -20.12 4.49
C THR A 464 -25.18 -21.06 3.43
N VAL A 465 -23.92 -21.47 3.62
CA VAL A 465 -23.31 -22.59 2.88
C VAL A 465 -23.07 -23.76 3.84
N GLY A 466 -23.65 -24.92 3.53
CA GLY A 466 -23.29 -26.20 4.13
C GLY A 466 -22.07 -26.78 3.43
N VAL A 467 -20.89 -26.64 4.04
CA VAL A 467 -19.60 -27.12 3.50
C VAL A 467 -19.45 -28.61 3.76
N SER A 468 -19.23 -29.40 2.70
CA SER A 468 -19.06 -30.86 2.82
C SER A 468 -17.69 -31.24 3.39
N THR A 469 -17.57 -32.46 3.90
CA THR A 469 -16.29 -33.05 4.29
C THR A 469 -15.47 -33.35 3.03
N ALA A 470 -14.20 -32.95 3.01
CA ALA A 470 -13.32 -33.28 1.89
C ALA A 470 -13.06 -34.80 1.82
N ALA A 471 -13.32 -35.41 0.67
CA ALA A 471 -12.96 -36.80 0.43
C ALA A 471 -11.46 -36.93 0.17
N ALA A 472 -10.81 -37.86 0.88
CA ALA A 472 -9.39 -38.13 0.70
C ALA A 472 -9.10 -38.85 -0.63
N GLY A 473 -8.05 -38.40 -1.31
CA GLY A 473 -7.45 -39.03 -2.50
C GLY A 473 -5.93 -39.10 -2.41
N THR A 474 -5.31 -39.77 -3.39
CA THR A 474 -3.85 -39.97 -3.45
C THR A 474 -3.32 -39.44 -4.77
N ALA A 475 -2.16 -38.78 -4.75
CA ALA A 475 -1.57 -38.22 -5.96
C ALA A 475 -1.37 -39.29 -7.05
N GLY A 476 -1.70 -38.95 -8.31
CA GLY A 476 -1.62 -39.87 -9.45
C GLY A 476 -2.76 -40.89 -9.57
N VAL A 477 -3.74 -40.89 -8.68
CA VAL A 477 -4.90 -41.80 -8.71
C VAL A 477 -6.19 -41.00 -8.90
N GLU A 478 -7.08 -41.44 -9.82
CA GLU A 478 -8.39 -40.81 -9.98
C GLU A 478 -9.26 -41.06 -8.74
N LYS A 479 -9.86 -39.98 -8.24
CA LYS A 479 -10.81 -40.01 -7.13
C LYS A 479 -12.15 -39.47 -7.59
N THR A 480 -13.16 -40.34 -7.62
CA THR A 480 -14.56 -39.97 -7.88
C THR A 480 -15.25 -39.45 -6.61
N ILE A 481 -16.09 -38.43 -6.78
CA ILE A 481 -17.04 -37.91 -5.79
C ILE A 481 -18.40 -37.68 -6.45
N ASP A 482 -19.49 -37.91 -5.71
CA ASP A 482 -20.83 -37.47 -6.11
C ASP A 482 -21.05 -36.01 -5.67
N LEU A 483 -21.16 -35.09 -6.62
CA LEU A 483 -21.36 -33.66 -6.37
C LEU A 483 -22.68 -33.31 -5.68
N SER A 484 -23.64 -34.24 -5.56
CA SER A 484 -24.87 -34.04 -4.78
C SER A 484 -24.66 -34.18 -3.26
N THR A 485 -23.59 -34.85 -2.83
CA THR A 485 -23.29 -35.11 -1.41
C THR A 485 -21.90 -34.66 -0.98
N THR A 486 -20.91 -34.69 -1.87
CA THR A 486 -19.50 -34.36 -1.61
C THR A 486 -19.00 -33.42 -2.70
N GLN A 487 -18.58 -32.21 -2.33
CA GLN A 487 -18.11 -31.19 -3.29
C GLN A 487 -16.62 -30.84 -3.10
N ARG A 488 -15.89 -31.62 -2.29
CA ARG A 488 -14.53 -31.32 -1.88
C ARG A 488 -13.64 -32.55 -1.95
N LEU A 489 -12.42 -32.34 -2.42
CA LEU A 489 -11.32 -33.29 -2.42
C LEU A 489 -10.12 -32.72 -1.66
N LEU A 490 -9.41 -33.61 -0.97
CA LEU A 490 -8.04 -33.36 -0.51
C LEU A 490 -7.18 -34.53 -0.99
N ILE A 491 -6.28 -34.24 -1.93
CA ILE A 491 -5.38 -35.21 -2.55
C ILE A 491 -3.99 -34.97 -1.96
N THR A 492 -3.36 -36.02 -1.42
CA THR A 492 -2.02 -35.95 -0.83
C THR A 492 -1.05 -36.83 -1.60
N ASP A 493 0.15 -36.32 -1.87
CA ASP A 493 1.28 -37.14 -2.28
C ASP A 493 1.93 -37.80 -1.05
N THR A 494 2.04 -39.12 -1.08
CA THR A 494 2.53 -39.90 0.07
C THR A 494 4.05 -39.92 0.22
N ALA A 495 4.80 -39.45 -0.79
CA ALA A 495 6.26 -39.42 -0.76
C ALA A 495 6.84 -38.10 -0.23
N SER A 496 6.27 -36.96 -0.65
CA SER A 496 6.64 -35.61 -0.22
C SER A 496 5.81 -35.09 0.97
N GLY A 497 4.59 -35.62 1.14
CA GLY A 497 3.60 -35.10 2.08
C GLY A 497 2.77 -33.93 1.54
N GLN A 498 3.12 -33.36 0.38
CA GLN A 498 2.39 -32.21 -0.18
C GLN A 498 0.94 -32.56 -0.52
N ALA A 499 0.02 -31.65 -0.20
CA ALA A 499 -1.39 -31.78 -0.48
C ALA A 499 -1.92 -30.73 -1.48
N VAL A 500 -3.05 -31.08 -2.11
CA VAL A 500 -3.85 -30.16 -2.91
C VAL A 500 -5.35 -30.40 -2.66
N GLY A 501 -6.05 -29.31 -2.34
CA GLY A 501 -7.50 -29.27 -2.26
C GLY A 501 -8.14 -28.89 -3.59
N ALA A 502 -9.32 -29.43 -3.87
CA ALA A 502 -10.18 -29.00 -4.96
C ALA A 502 -11.64 -28.96 -4.50
N SER A 503 -12.30 -27.83 -4.71
CA SER A 503 -13.67 -27.53 -4.25
C SER A 503 -14.56 -27.10 -5.41
N PHE A 504 -15.71 -27.75 -5.54
CA PHE A 504 -16.58 -27.73 -6.71
C PHE A 504 -17.97 -27.16 -6.39
N GLN A 505 -18.71 -26.73 -7.41
CA GLN A 505 -20.13 -26.40 -7.28
C GLN A 505 -20.94 -27.68 -6.96
N ALA A 506 -21.94 -27.59 -6.07
CA ALA A 506 -22.84 -28.72 -5.79
C ALA A 506 -23.79 -29.03 -6.96
N ALA A 507 -24.08 -30.32 -7.18
CA ALA A 507 -25.10 -30.77 -8.13
C ALA A 507 -26.46 -30.99 -7.44
N SER A 508 -27.56 -30.74 -8.16
CA SER A 508 -28.93 -30.92 -7.65
C SER A 508 -29.45 -32.37 -7.71
N ALA A 509 -28.71 -33.27 -8.34
CA ALA A 509 -28.97 -34.70 -8.45
C ALA A 509 -27.63 -35.47 -8.50
N PRO A 510 -27.60 -36.78 -8.18
CA PRO A 510 -26.36 -37.55 -8.16
C PRO A 510 -25.55 -37.42 -9.44
N THR A 511 -24.32 -36.92 -9.32
CA THR A 511 -23.46 -36.55 -10.46
C THR A 511 -22.01 -36.85 -10.11
N ASP A 512 -21.46 -37.92 -10.69
CA ASP A 512 -20.07 -38.32 -10.47
C ASP A 512 -19.10 -37.37 -11.17
N LEU A 513 -18.14 -36.83 -10.41
CA LEU A 513 -16.95 -36.13 -10.90
C LEU A 513 -15.71 -36.90 -10.45
N GLY A 514 -14.88 -37.31 -11.40
CA GLY A 514 -13.55 -37.85 -11.14
C GLY A 514 -12.49 -36.77 -11.25
N LEU A 515 -11.53 -36.75 -10.33
CA LEU A 515 -10.34 -35.90 -10.42
C LEU A 515 -9.09 -36.73 -10.18
N THR A 516 -8.10 -36.57 -11.06
CA THR A 516 -6.71 -36.97 -10.81
C THR A 516 -5.88 -35.70 -10.66
N ALA A 517 -5.08 -35.60 -9.59
CA ALA A 517 -4.05 -34.58 -9.43
C ALA A 517 -2.70 -35.26 -9.18
N SER A 518 -1.64 -34.80 -9.84
CA SER A 518 -0.28 -35.35 -9.74
C SER A 518 0.74 -34.23 -9.57
N LEU A 519 1.76 -34.42 -8.75
CA LEU A 519 2.88 -33.47 -8.67
C LEU A 519 3.61 -33.36 -10.02
N MET A 520 3.97 -32.14 -10.39
CA MET A 520 4.78 -31.85 -11.58
C MET A 520 6.28 -32.00 -11.27
N GLY A 521 7.11 -32.18 -12.30
CA GLY A 521 8.54 -32.39 -12.09
C GLY A 521 9.41 -32.24 -13.34
N GLY A 522 10.70 -32.51 -13.19
CA GLY A 522 11.67 -32.53 -14.27
C GLY A 522 11.76 -31.22 -15.05
N SER A 523 11.84 -31.31 -16.38
CA SER A 523 12.02 -30.14 -17.26
C SER A 523 10.88 -29.12 -17.19
N GLN A 524 9.67 -29.51 -16.76
CA GLN A 524 8.54 -28.58 -16.62
C GLN A 524 8.74 -27.62 -15.45
N LEU A 525 9.35 -28.05 -14.34
CA LEU A 525 9.65 -27.14 -13.23
C LEU A 525 10.92 -26.34 -13.50
N ASN A 526 11.90 -26.92 -14.19
CA ASN A 526 13.11 -26.20 -14.59
C ASN A 526 12.82 -25.01 -15.51
N SER A 527 11.81 -25.12 -16.40
CA SER A 527 11.40 -23.98 -17.24
C SER A 527 10.68 -22.90 -16.44
N LEU A 528 9.81 -23.25 -15.49
CA LEU A 528 9.17 -22.27 -14.59
C LEU A 528 10.20 -21.57 -13.69
N GLN A 529 11.13 -22.31 -13.08
CA GLN A 529 12.14 -21.73 -12.19
C GLN A 529 13.09 -20.77 -12.92
N GLY A 530 13.25 -20.91 -14.25
CA GLY A 530 13.94 -19.95 -15.11
C GLY A 530 13.16 -18.68 -15.46
N LEU A 531 11.87 -18.59 -15.06
CA LEU A 531 11.02 -17.39 -15.17
C LEU A 531 10.82 -16.67 -13.83
N LEU A 532 11.32 -17.23 -12.72
CA LEU A 532 11.20 -16.65 -11.39
C LEU A 532 12.37 -15.70 -11.07
N ASP A 533 12.11 -14.69 -10.25
CA ASP A 533 13.16 -13.83 -9.69
C ASP A 533 14.10 -14.63 -8.75
N PRO A 534 15.37 -14.24 -8.57
CA PRO A 534 16.37 -15.06 -7.88
C PRO A 534 16.11 -15.39 -6.40
N ASP A 535 15.20 -14.67 -5.73
CA ASP A 535 14.74 -14.94 -4.36
C ASP A 535 13.48 -15.85 -4.30
N LYS A 536 12.87 -16.13 -5.45
CA LYS A 536 11.61 -16.86 -5.56
C LYS A 536 11.83 -18.33 -5.95
N ALA A 537 11.09 -19.22 -5.29
CA ALA A 537 11.06 -20.65 -5.57
C ALA A 537 9.65 -21.11 -5.93
N ILE A 538 9.57 -22.20 -6.70
CA ILE A 538 8.34 -22.97 -6.86
C ILE A 538 8.04 -23.66 -5.52
N LEU A 539 6.88 -23.38 -4.93
CA LEU A 539 6.47 -23.94 -3.63
C LEU A 539 5.57 -25.16 -3.80
N SER A 540 4.73 -25.15 -4.83
CA SER A 540 3.77 -26.21 -5.15
C SER A 540 3.50 -26.24 -6.66
N ALA A 541 3.39 -27.41 -7.26
CA ALA A 541 3.09 -27.56 -8.68
C ALA A 541 2.39 -28.89 -8.99
N TRP A 542 1.18 -28.80 -9.55
CA TRP A 542 0.27 -29.93 -9.74
C TRP A 542 -0.34 -29.93 -11.16
N ASN A 543 -0.39 -31.10 -11.78
CA ASN A 543 -1.10 -31.34 -13.03
C ASN A 543 -2.41 -32.09 -12.75
N PHE A 544 -3.50 -31.59 -13.33
CA PHE A 544 -4.87 -32.04 -13.08
C PHE A 544 -5.51 -32.60 -14.36
N SER A 545 -6.36 -33.61 -14.20
CA SER A 545 -7.30 -34.08 -15.22
C SER A 545 -8.58 -34.55 -14.57
N ALA A 546 -9.73 -34.19 -15.12
CA ALA A 546 -11.05 -34.51 -14.55
C ALA A 546 -11.97 -35.19 -15.54
N THR A 547 -12.87 -36.02 -15.01
CA THR A 547 -13.99 -36.67 -15.70
C THR A 547 -15.31 -36.20 -15.06
N GLY A 548 -16.40 -36.11 -15.83
CA GLY A 548 -17.68 -35.55 -15.36
C GLY A 548 -17.73 -34.02 -15.19
N TYR A 549 -16.57 -33.34 -15.16
CA TYR A 549 -16.45 -31.88 -15.13
C TYR A 549 -16.85 -31.20 -16.45
N ALA A 550 -17.66 -30.14 -16.38
CA ALA A 550 -17.98 -29.30 -17.53
C ALA A 550 -16.95 -28.17 -17.70
N GLN A 551 -16.37 -28.04 -18.89
CA GLN A 551 -15.35 -27.04 -19.18
C GLN A 551 -15.91 -25.62 -19.01
N GLY A 552 -15.26 -24.81 -18.18
CA GLY A 552 -15.69 -23.45 -17.85
C GLY A 552 -16.25 -23.31 -16.43
N ASP A 553 -16.69 -24.41 -15.80
CA ASP A 553 -17.24 -24.36 -14.43
C ASP A 553 -16.15 -23.98 -13.41
N PRO A 554 -16.44 -23.06 -12.48
CA PRO A 554 -15.45 -22.60 -11.52
C PRO A 554 -15.13 -23.69 -10.49
N THR A 555 -13.86 -24.06 -10.40
CA THR A 555 -13.30 -24.89 -9.31
C THR A 555 -12.37 -24.02 -8.47
N TYR A 556 -12.44 -24.12 -7.15
CA TYR A 556 -11.48 -23.50 -6.25
C TYR A 556 -10.38 -24.51 -5.91
N LEU A 557 -9.15 -24.24 -6.35
CA LEU A 557 -7.98 -25.04 -6.01
C LEU A 557 -7.31 -24.45 -4.76
N SER A 558 -6.73 -25.32 -3.93
CA SER A 558 -5.90 -24.96 -2.77
C SER A 558 -4.61 -25.75 -2.84
N LEU A 559 -3.51 -25.14 -3.29
CA LEU A 559 -2.20 -25.80 -3.37
C LEU A 559 -1.42 -25.55 -2.08
N GLU A 560 -0.93 -26.60 -1.43
CA GLU A 560 -0.09 -26.46 -0.24
C GLU A 560 1.27 -25.85 -0.63
N VAL A 561 1.59 -24.69 -0.06
CA VAL A 561 2.84 -23.93 -0.27
C VAL A 561 3.68 -23.80 1.00
N GLY A 562 3.16 -24.28 2.13
CA GLY A 562 3.79 -24.18 3.45
C GLY A 562 3.54 -22.84 4.15
N PRO A 563 3.85 -22.75 5.45
CA PRO A 563 3.67 -21.54 6.25
C PRO A 563 4.75 -20.49 6.01
N GLY A 564 4.53 -19.26 6.50
CA GLY A 564 5.53 -18.19 6.52
C GLY A 564 5.68 -17.40 5.20
N GLN A 565 4.90 -17.71 4.17
CA GLN A 565 4.77 -16.83 3.00
C GLN A 565 3.97 -15.56 3.35
N ARG A 566 4.21 -14.47 2.63
CA ARG A 566 3.36 -13.27 2.60
C ARG A 566 2.47 -13.33 1.37
N PHE A 567 1.23 -12.86 1.48
CA PHE A 567 0.29 -12.83 0.35
C PHE A 567 0.90 -12.16 -0.89
N LEU A 568 1.50 -10.97 -0.71
CA LEU A 568 2.04 -10.13 -1.78
C LEU A 568 3.27 -10.71 -2.49
N ASP A 569 3.92 -11.72 -1.89
CA ASP A 569 5.08 -12.40 -2.46
C ASP A 569 4.69 -13.64 -3.30
N LEU A 570 3.42 -14.06 -3.27
CA LEU A 570 2.92 -15.21 -4.00
C LEU A 570 2.55 -14.88 -5.46
N ALA A 571 2.80 -15.81 -6.37
CA ALA A 571 2.34 -15.75 -7.75
C ALA A 571 1.85 -17.12 -8.24
N VAL A 572 0.68 -17.14 -8.87
CA VAL A 572 0.11 -18.34 -9.51
C VAL A 572 0.55 -18.39 -10.97
N TRP A 573 0.79 -19.60 -11.45
CA TRP A 573 1.23 -19.91 -12.81
C TRP A 573 0.37 -21.02 -13.40
N HIS A 574 0.14 -20.95 -14.71
CA HIS A 574 -0.65 -21.90 -15.48
C HIS A 574 0.20 -22.48 -16.61
N PHE A 575 0.22 -23.80 -16.75
CA PHE A 575 0.95 -24.52 -17.80
C PHE A 575 -0.03 -24.97 -18.88
N ASN A 576 0.06 -24.34 -20.05
CA ASN A 576 -0.85 -24.56 -21.18
C ASN A 576 -0.57 -25.85 -21.99
N GLY A 577 0.32 -26.72 -21.50
CA GLY A 577 0.83 -27.91 -22.19
C GLY A 577 2.20 -27.72 -22.85
N ALA A 578 2.63 -26.47 -23.08
CA ALA A 578 3.93 -26.15 -23.68
C ALA A 578 4.72 -25.07 -22.89
N THR A 579 4.06 -23.99 -22.47
CA THR A 579 4.69 -22.89 -21.71
C THR A 579 3.98 -22.61 -20.40
N TRP A 580 4.68 -21.93 -19.50
CA TRP A 580 4.13 -21.35 -18.28
C TRP A 580 3.78 -19.89 -18.49
N ASP A 581 2.53 -19.54 -18.19
CA ASP A 581 2.01 -18.18 -18.22
C ASP A 581 1.64 -17.76 -16.77
N LYS A 582 1.92 -16.52 -16.38
CA LYS A 582 1.51 -16.02 -15.04
C LYS A 582 -0.01 -15.90 -15.00
N TYR A 583 -0.64 -16.64 -14.10
CA TYR A 583 -2.09 -16.72 -14.00
C TYR A 583 -2.61 -15.49 -13.22
N ALA A 584 -3.21 -14.54 -13.94
CA ALA A 584 -3.77 -13.32 -13.36
C ALA A 584 -5.10 -13.61 -12.65
N ASN A 585 -5.02 -13.96 -11.37
CA ASN A 585 -6.17 -14.18 -10.50
C ASN A 585 -6.49 -12.96 -9.63
N THR A 586 -7.78 -12.78 -9.34
CA THR A 586 -8.32 -11.69 -8.50
C THR A 586 -8.92 -12.20 -7.20
N ASP A 587 -8.90 -13.52 -7.00
CA ASP A 587 -9.43 -14.28 -5.88
C ASP A 587 -8.37 -15.25 -5.33
N LEU A 588 -7.09 -14.85 -5.39
CA LEU A 588 -6.04 -15.48 -4.60
C LEU A 588 -6.34 -15.26 -3.11
N ALA A 589 -6.24 -16.33 -2.34
CA ALA A 589 -6.14 -16.35 -0.90
C ALA A 589 -4.87 -17.09 -0.50
N TYR A 590 -4.40 -16.87 0.72
CA TYR A 590 -3.40 -17.70 1.37
C TYR A 590 -3.79 -17.85 2.83
N GLU A 591 -4.07 -19.07 3.25
CA GLU A 591 -4.62 -19.42 4.58
C GLU A 591 -4.08 -20.81 4.96
N ASN A 592 -3.72 -21.04 6.24
CA ASN A 592 -3.25 -22.34 6.75
C ASN A 592 -2.11 -23.02 5.95
N GLY A 593 -1.29 -22.25 5.22
CA GLY A 593 -0.23 -22.79 4.36
C GLY A 593 -0.68 -23.23 2.95
N PHE A 594 -1.93 -22.96 2.57
CA PHE A 594 -2.48 -23.20 1.24
C PHE A 594 -2.68 -21.90 0.47
N ALA A 595 -2.07 -21.79 -0.71
CA ALA A 595 -2.38 -20.75 -1.68
C ALA A 595 -3.57 -21.21 -2.53
N SER A 596 -4.68 -20.47 -2.48
CA SER A 596 -5.98 -20.90 -3.01
C SER A 596 -6.56 -19.91 -4.02
N PHE A 597 -7.15 -20.39 -5.12
CA PHE A 597 -7.59 -19.56 -6.24
C PHE A 597 -8.61 -20.28 -7.14
N ALA A 598 -9.43 -19.52 -7.88
CA ALA A 598 -10.39 -20.12 -8.82
C ALA A 598 -9.76 -20.42 -10.19
N VAL A 599 -10.16 -21.55 -10.79
CA VAL A 599 -9.85 -21.97 -12.16
C VAL A 599 -11.12 -22.38 -12.90
N THR A 600 -11.09 -22.35 -14.22
CA THR A 600 -12.20 -22.73 -15.12
C THR A 600 -11.79 -23.83 -16.11
N GLY A 601 -10.75 -24.59 -15.77
CA GLY A 601 -10.23 -25.73 -16.52
C GLY A 601 -9.16 -26.48 -15.72
N PHE A 602 -8.73 -27.64 -16.24
CA PHE A 602 -7.70 -28.48 -15.63
C PHE A 602 -6.53 -28.70 -16.61
N SER A 603 -5.33 -28.57 -16.06
CA SER A 603 -4.05 -28.50 -16.77
C SER A 603 -2.92 -28.55 -15.71
N GLY A 604 -1.73 -27.98 -15.96
CA GLY A 604 -0.76 -27.73 -14.89
C GLY A 604 -0.99 -26.38 -14.22
N TYR A 605 -0.97 -26.33 -12.89
CA TYR A 605 -0.92 -25.11 -12.10
C TYR A 605 0.21 -25.16 -11.07
N ALA A 606 0.85 -24.02 -10.80
CA ALA A 606 1.88 -23.90 -9.79
C ALA A 606 1.77 -22.58 -9.02
N VAL A 607 2.35 -22.55 -7.82
CA VAL A 607 2.51 -21.34 -7.03
C VAL A 607 3.98 -21.17 -6.66
N SER A 608 4.50 -19.97 -6.91
CA SER A 608 5.82 -19.53 -6.45
C SER A 608 5.69 -18.51 -5.33
N GLY A 609 6.68 -18.45 -4.45
CA GLY A 609 6.81 -17.44 -3.41
C GLY A 609 8.26 -17.32 -2.93
N VAL A 610 8.49 -16.75 -1.75
CA VAL A 610 9.84 -16.62 -1.18
C VAL A 610 10.41 -18.02 -0.92
N ALA A 611 11.65 -18.26 -1.36
CA ALA A 611 12.34 -19.52 -1.12
C ALA A 611 12.40 -19.84 0.40
N PRO A 612 11.96 -21.03 0.85
CA PRO A 612 12.04 -21.40 2.26
C PRO A 612 13.50 -21.37 2.75
N VAL A 613 13.82 -20.42 3.62
CA VAL A 613 15.19 -20.27 4.15
C VAL A 613 15.54 -21.52 4.95
N PRO A 614 16.59 -22.28 4.59
CA PRO A 614 16.99 -23.46 5.35
C PRO A 614 17.48 -23.01 6.73
N VAL A 615 16.68 -23.24 7.77
CA VAL A 615 17.06 -22.94 9.16
C VAL A 615 18.33 -23.73 9.46
N PRO A 616 19.49 -23.10 9.72
CA PRO A 616 20.72 -23.84 9.96
C PRO A 616 20.57 -24.71 11.20
N ALA A 617 21.05 -25.96 11.14
CA ALA A 617 20.91 -26.94 12.22
C ALA A 617 21.48 -26.46 13.58
N ALA A 618 22.30 -25.40 13.58
CA ALA A 618 22.73 -24.65 14.75
C ALA A 618 21.59 -24.14 15.66
N ALA A 619 20.35 -24.01 15.17
CA ALA A 619 19.19 -23.67 16.00
C ALA A 619 18.99 -24.65 17.18
N TRP A 620 19.35 -25.92 17.01
CA TRP A 620 19.30 -26.93 18.08
C TRP A 620 20.42 -26.80 19.13
N LEU A 621 21.56 -26.16 18.82
CA LEU A 621 22.67 -26.03 19.78
C LEU A 621 22.32 -25.15 20.99
N PHE A 622 21.41 -24.19 20.84
CA PHE A 622 20.97 -23.33 21.95
C PHE A 622 19.98 -24.02 22.89
N GLY A 623 19.28 -25.07 22.45
CA GLY A 623 18.35 -25.84 23.28
C GLY A 623 19.04 -26.66 24.38
N SER A 624 20.23 -27.18 24.11
CA SER A 624 20.99 -28.00 25.07
C SER A 624 21.69 -27.21 26.19
N ALA A 625 21.85 -25.90 26.06
CA ALA A 625 22.61 -25.09 27.01
C ALA A 625 21.86 -24.82 28.33
N LEU A 626 20.52 -24.80 28.32
CA LEU A 626 19.71 -24.46 29.51
C LEU A 626 19.42 -25.65 30.44
N ALA A 627 19.63 -26.89 29.98
CA ALA A 627 19.40 -28.09 30.79
C ALA A 627 20.53 -28.36 31.83
N GLY A 628 21.71 -27.77 31.65
CA GLY A 628 22.89 -28.04 32.47
C GLY A 628 22.92 -27.38 33.86
N LEU A 629 22.05 -26.41 34.14
CA LEU A 629 22.17 -25.52 35.31
C LEU A 629 21.12 -25.75 36.43
N ALA A 630 20.57 -26.96 36.53
CA ALA A 630 19.65 -27.38 37.60
C ALA A 630 20.28 -28.34 38.63
N GLY A 631 21.62 -28.49 38.63
CA GLY A 631 22.31 -29.69 39.13
C GLY A 631 23.13 -29.60 40.43
N PHE A 632 23.16 -28.50 41.18
CA PHE A 632 23.99 -28.38 42.40
C PHE A 632 23.25 -28.08 43.71
N THR A 633 22.63 -29.14 44.23
CA THR A 633 22.58 -29.52 45.65
C THR A 633 22.43 -28.43 46.73
N ARG A 634 21.20 -28.28 47.22
CA ARG A 634 20.93 -27.89 48.62
C ARG A 634 21.44 -29.03 49.53
N ARG A 635 22.31 -28.76 50.52
CA ARG A 635 22.64 -29.73 51.59
C ARG A 635 22.55 -29.06 52.96
N LYS A 636 21.81 -29.66 53.90
CA LYS A 636 21.64 -29.17 55.28
C LYS A 636 22.89 -29.47 56.12
N GLY A 637 23.21 -28.58 57.05
CA GLY A 637 24.19 -28.81 58.12
C GLY A 637 24.17 -27.69 59.18
N GLY A 638 23.56 -27.97 60.32
CA GLY A 638 24.00 -27.45 61.63
C GLY A 638 24.50 -28.66 62.46
N PRO A 639 24.73 -28.57 63.79
CA PRO A 639 24.51 -27.45 64.74
C PRO A 639 25.85 -26.70 65.04
N VAL A 640 26.13 -25.92 66.10
CA VAL A 640 26.05 -26.10 67.58
C VAL A 640 26.24 -24.73 68.30
N SER A 641 25.79 -24.66 69.58
CA SER A 641 25.94 -23.65 70.67
C SER A 641 26.93 -22.47 70.53
N MET A 642 26.75 -21.35 71.26
CA MET A 642 25.95 -21.10 72.47
C MET A 642 24.95 -19.94 72.32
#